data_AF-A0A8H3D492-F1
#
_entry.id   AF-A0A8H3D492-F1
#
_cell.length_a   1.000
_cell.length_b   1.000
_cell.length_c   1.000
_cell.angle_alpha   90.00
_cell.angle_beta   90.00
_cell.angle_gamma   90.00
#
_symmetry.space_group_name_H-M   'P 1'
#
loop_
_entity.id
_entity.type
_entity.pdbx_description
1 polymer ?
#
loop_
_entity_poly.entity_id
_entity_poly.type
_entity_poly.pdbx_seq_one_letter_code
_entity_poly.pdbx_strand_id
1 'polypeptide(L)'
;MPKIRTTRTKKPPEGFEEIESILDDYAKKMRDAENESHEGKRKSESLWPIMRISHTRSRYIYELYYKREAISKELYDWLLKEGYADANLIAKWKKTGYEKLCCDMNYQGSTCICRVPKAQVKEGTVVQCGGILSGENPSHFDTANPIRIWVIQLILIVCMTQALALLFSKIRQPRVIAEVIGGILLGPTALGRIPNFSKTVFPPESLPYLSLVAGIGLSLFMFVIAMELDISVIKRNAKASIAISVAGMVLPFGVGVGVAVPIYREFIDPTKASFGHFLLFVGVAISITAFPVLCRILTELKLLDTHVGVTTLSAGVGNDVVGWILLALTVALVNAGKGLTALWILLTCVAWILFVMFPVKWGYRWLARHSGSLESGTPTPFMMTVTMLLVFVSAFFTDVIGVHFIFGAFIAGLVIPRDNGFSISLLEKIEDLVSILFLPLYFTLSGLKTDLGLLNDGTAWGYTFLIIAVAFFGKFIGCAVTARFMGFNTREAGAIGMLMSCKGLVELIVLNIGLSAGILDTKSFSMFVMMAVILTFITSPCTVAIYPEQIRQHITLNKASSEDPAAKGRRRSTAVDGTGSLPLMTRFTVVLSKIEHLPAVMTLTQFLQPPLKSASTPPTARSIRSSDEKVDIVDPTLPTLSPIASGPSAVSDGTPRVSINALRLIELTERTSAVMKVTAAEELMHRDTLISVMRTFGHLNRIPVSSALSIIPQDSFSSSVISHARDTDSDLVVIPWNSAPSAIEEAAQNVSGITPRNPFDAIFGGRSAAVDKATAMGYSQFIRRVFVESPSDVALFIDRGLSPMETSATYGQHVFLPFFGGPDDRLALAFVVQLCVHPAVSATIVRMKKTDSLEETETRFTDVKAQQVAATLAANNMTVHSMGPDTVYPQNTTQTRLQSETADNLIWTQMTSSSEAQSPAIKGALSRITFIEDESSKPLAEILKRCGDEHSTAATSSKALLVVVGRGRRMAAESHTDELRGIIASANASETIGGEVRRTVGDVATAFVATGAKASLFILQASENVGDD
;
A
#
# COMPACT_ATOMS: atom_id res chain seq x y z
N MET A 1 23.30 56.78 -24.65
CA MET A 1 24.65 57.18 -24.18
C MET A 1 24.58 58.56 -23.58
N PRO A 2 25.30 58.88 -22.49
CA PRO A 2 25.50 60.27 -22.15
C PRO A 2 26.24 60.92 -23.32
N LYS A 3 25.59 61.85 -24.03
CA LYS A 3 26.24 62.66 -25.06
C LYS A 3 27.44 63.32 -24.40
N ILE A 4 28.62 63.23 -25.02
CA ILE A 4 29.76 64.08 -24.63
C ILE A 4 29.26 65.50 -24.79
N ARG A 5 28.98 66.16 -23.67
CA ARG A 5 28.57 67.56 -23.66
C ARG A 5 29.84 68.36 -23.79
N THR A 6 30.37 68.49 -25.01
CA THR A 6 31.40 69.49 -25.32
C THR A 6 30.76 70.88 -25.31
N THR A 7 30.21 71.27 -24.16
CA THR A 7 29.89 72.66 -23.86
C THR A 7 31.23 73.37 -23.73
N ARG A 8 31.65 74.07 -24.79
CA ARG A 8 32.82 74.96 -24.85
C ARG A 8 32.86 75.91 -23.63
N THR A 9 33.40 75.49 -22.50
CA THR A 9 33.54 76.35 -21.31
C THR A 9 34.51 75.76 -20.27
N LYS A 10 35.79 75.65 -20.62
CA LYS A 10 37.02 75.88 -19.81
C LYS A 10 38.21 75.21 -20.52
N LYS A 11 39.39 75.86 -20.52
CA LYS A 11 40.63 75.24 -21.01
C LYS A 11 40.91 73.95 -20.22
N PRO A 12 41.38 72.87 -20.86
CA PRO A 12 41.72 71.65 -20.15
C PRO A 12 42.82 71.95 -19.10
N PRO A 13 42.77 71.31 -17.91
CA PRO A 13 43.83 71.40 -16.91
C PRO A 13 45.18 70.89 -17.45
N GLU A 14 46.29 71.30 -16.84
CA GLU A 14 47.64 70.83 -17.20
C GLU A 14 47.72 69.29 -17.19
N GLY A 15 48.36 68.70 -18.21
CA GLY A 15 48.51 67.25 -18.39
C GLY A 15 47.46 66.58 -19.28
N PHE A 16 46.45 67.30 -19.79
CA PHE A 16 45.47 66.71 -20.74
C PHE A 16 46.09 66.37 -22.10
N GLU A 17 47.04 67.17 -22.58
CA GLU A 17 47.69 66.99 -23.90
C GLU A 17 48.38 65.62 -24.04
N GLU A 18 48.85 65.04 -22.94
CA GLU A 18 49.53 63.73 -22.91
C GLU A 18 48.57 62.54 -23.10
N ILE A 19 47.28 62.72 -22.77
CA ILE A 19 46.27 61.66 -22.82
C ILE A 19 45.22 61.88 -23.92
N GLU A 20 45.16 63.08 -24.50
CA GLU A 20 44.18 63.49 -25.50
C GLU A 20 44.16 62.55 -26.71
N SER A 21 45.33 62.24 -27.28
CA SER A 21 45.47 61.35 -28.43
C SER A 21 44.87 59.95 -28.19
N ILE A 22 45.05 59.40 -26.99
CA ILE A 22 44.55 58.08 -26.62
C ILE A 22 43.03 58.12 -26.37
N LEU A 23 42.51 59.19 -25.78
CA LEU A 23 41.07 59.36 -25.57
C LEU A 23 40.32 59.55 -26.89
N ASP A 24 40.93 60.26 -27.84
CA ASP A 24 40.41 60.42 -29.19
C ASP A 24 40.40 59.12 -29.99
N ASP A 25 41.41 58.27 -29.82
CA ASP A 25 41.43 56.92 -30.39
C ASP A 25 40.26 56.07 -29.89
N TYR A 26 39.95 56.13 -28.59
CA TYR A 26 38.76 55.45 -28.06
C TYR A 26 37.46 56.04 -28.60
N ALA A 27 37.38 57.37 -28.78
CA ALA A 27 36.23 58.03 -29.38
C ALA A 27 36.04 57.67 -30.86
N LYS A 28 37.14 57.50 -31.60
CA LYS A 28 37.13 57.00 -32.98
C LYS A 28 36.64 55.57 -33.04
N LYS A 29 37.20 54.67 -32.22
CA LYS A 29 36.76 53.25 -32.12
C LYS A 29 35.27 53.12 -31.77
N MET A 30 34.74 53.99 -30.92
CA MET A 30 33.31 54.00 -30.61
C MET A 30 32.45 54.43 -31.80
N ARG A 31 32.89 55.44 -32.57
CA ARG A 31 32.20 55.86 -33.80
C ARG A 31 32.25 54.77 -34.88
N ASP A 32 33.39 54.10 -35.02
CA ASP A 32 33.56 53.00 -35.97
C ASP A 32 32.61 51.83 -35.60
N ALA A 33 32.52 51.49 -34.32
CA ALA A 33 31.58 50.47 -33.81
C ALA A 33 30.10 50.87 -33.94
N GLU A 34 29.78 52.17 -33.90
CA GLU A 34 28.41 52.67 -34.12
C GLU A 34 28.00 52.54 -35.60
N ASN A 35 28.95 52.72 -36.52
CA ASN A 35 28.76 52.66 -37.97
C ASN A 35 28.74 51.23 -38.55
N GLU A 36 29.07 50.19 -37.77
CA GLU A 36 28.96 48.80 -38.23
C GLU A 36 27.50 48.41 -38.55
N SER A 37 27.29 47.57 -39.57
CA SER A 37 25.94 47.15 -39.98
C SER A 37 25.24 46.31 -38.89
N HIS A 38 24.03 46.73 -38.48
CA HIS A 38 23.24 46.10 -37.42
C HIS A 38 22.12 45.16 -37.92
N GLU A 39 22.11 44.81 -39.21
CA GLU A 39 21.10 43.90 -39.76
C GLU A 39 21.18 42.52 -39.09
N GLY A 40 20.04 42.03 -38.58
CA GLY A 40 19.92 40.74 -37.92
C GLY A 40 20.37 40.67 -36.45
N LYS A 41 20.96 41.74 -35.89
CA LYS A 41 21.40 41.78 -34.47
C LYS A 41 20.37 42.42 -33.56
N ARG A 42 20.26 41.95 -32.32
CA ARG A 42 19.38 42.58 -31.31
C ARG A 42 19.96 43.95 -30.91
N LYS A 43 19.09 44.90 -30.51
CA LYS A 43 19.49 46.24 -30.06
C LYS A 43 20.54 46.23 -28.93
N SER A 44 20.53 45.21 -28.09
CA SER A 44 21.53 45.01 -27.02
C SER A 44 22.88 44.52 -27.54
N GLU A 45 22.89 43.72 -28.62
CA GLU A 45 24.11 43.18 -29.24
C GLU A 45 24.79 44.23 -30.13
N SER A 46 24.03 45.11 -30.77
CA SER A 46 24.56 46.24 -31.53
C SER A 46 25.21 47.32 -30.65
N LEU A 47 24.62 47.59 -29.47
CA LEU A 47 25.16 48.57 -28.53
C LEU A 47 26.36 48.04 -27.71
N TRP A 48 26.58 46.72 -27.70
CA TRP A 48 27.56 46.08 -26.83
C TRP A 48 29.02 46.48 -27.15
N PRO A 49 29.51 46.43 -28.41
CA PRO A 49 30.87 46.85 -28.74
C PRO A 49 31.16 48.28 -28.28
N ILE A 50 30.18 49.16 -28.40
CA ILE A 50 30.31 50.57 -28.01
C ILE A 50 30.39 50.72 -26.48
N MET A 51 29.56 49.99 -25.73
CA MET A 51 29.63 49.97 -24.27
C MET A 51 30.97 49.40 -23.75
N ARG A 52 31.50 48.35 -24.40
CA ARG A 52 32.79 47.74 -24.05
C ARG A 52 33.95 48.73 -24.21
N ILE A 53 33.96 49.48 -25.31
CA ILE A 53 34.98 50.51 -25.55
C ILE A 53 34.85 51.64 -24.52
N SER A 54 33.63 52.07 -24.19
CA SER A 54 33.37 53.08 -23.14
C SER A 54 33.83 52.63 -21.75
N HIS A 55 33.60 51.37 -21.37
CA HIS A 55 34.09 50.80 -20.11
C HIS A 55 35.62 50.71 -20.07
N THR A 56 36.24 50.38 -21.20
CA THR A 56 37.71 50.31 -21.33
C THR A 56 38.33 51.70 -21.20
N ARG A 57 37.73 52.72 -21.83
CA ARG A 57 38.13 54.14 -21.67
C ARG A 57 38.00 54.60 -20.22
N SER A 58 36.89 54.27 -19.55
CA SER A 58 36.69 54.59 -18.12
C SER A 58 37.69 53.86 -17.22
N ARG A 59 38.08 52.62 -17.58
CA ARG A 59 39.11 51.85 -16.85
C ARG A 59 40.49 52.43 -17.02
N TYR A 60 40.84 52.90 -18.21
CA TYR A 60 42.10 53.57 -18.48
C TYR A 60 42.27 54.80 -17.58
N ILE A 61 41.24 55.65 -17.50
CA ILE A 61 41.22 56.84 -16.62
C ILE A 61 41.32 56.44 -15.13
N TYR A 62 40.63 55.37 -14.72
CA TYR A 62 40.77 54.83 -13.36
C TYR A 62 42.20 54.40 -13.02
N GLU A 63 42.87 53.68 -13.92
CA GLU A 63 44.23 53.19 -13.68
C GLU A 63 45.27 54.30 -13.70
N LEU A 64 45.11 55.31 -14.56
CA LEU A 64 45.98 56.49 -14.57
C LEU A 64 45.94 57.23 -13.23
N TYR A 65 44.75 57.43 -12.65
CA TYR A 65 44.62 58.18 -11.39
C TYR A 65 44.92 57.32 -10.15
N TYR A 66 44.30 56.14 -10.01
CA TYR A 66 44.35 55.36 -8.77
C TYR A 66 45.52 54.37 -8.68
N LYS A 67 46.10 53.94 -9.80
CA LYS A 67 47.21 52.96 -9.79
C LYS A 67 48.55 53.57 -10.18
N ARG A 68 48.55 54.44 -11.19
CA ARG A 68 49.78 55.02 -11.74
C ARG A 68 50.06 56.43 -11.23
N GLU A 69 49.08 57.08 -10.61
CA GLU A 69 49.14 58.48 -10.12
C GLU A 69 49.65 59.47 -11.18
N ALA A 70 49.41 59.18 -12.46
CA ALA A 70 49.97 59.90 -13.60
C ALA A 70 49.15 61.13 -14.02
N ILE A 71 47.95 61.32 -13.47
CA ILE A 71 47.10 62.48 -13.74
C ILE A 71 46.72 63.18 -12.44
N SER A 72 46.63 64.52 -12.48
CA SER A 72 46.25 65.31 -11.31
C SER A 72 44.78 65.09 -10.92
N LYS A 73 44.45 65.33 -9.65
CA LYS A 73 43.06 65.24 -9.16
C LYS A 73 42.13 66.20 -9.91
N GLU A 74 42.62 67.39 -10.23
CA GLU A 74 41.86 68.40 -10.98
C GLU A 74 41.53 67.92 -12.40
N LEU A 75 42.48 67.27 -13.08
CA LEU A 75 42.27 66.68 -14.40
C LEU A 75 41.30 65.50 -14.34
N TYR A 76 41.43 64.63 -13.33
CA TYR A 76 40.54 63.49 -13.14
C TYR A 76 39.08 63.91 -12.89
N ASP A 77 38.84 64.88 -12.00
CA ASP A 77 37.50 65.39 -11.71
C ASP A 77 36.90 66.12 -12.93
N TRP A 78 37.74 66.80 -13.72
CA TRP A 78 37.33 67.40 -14.99
C TRP A 78 36.90 66.36 -16.03
N LEU A 79 37.67 65.28 -16.21
CA LEU A 79 37.35 64.18 -17.14
C LEU A 79 36.01 63.49 -16.80
N LEU A 80 35.70 63.33 -15.51
CA LEU A 80 34.40 62.80 -15.08
C LEU A 80 33.25 63.75 -15.40
N LYS A 81 33.46 65.05 -15.21
CA LYS A 81 32.44 66.08 -15.43
C LYS A 81 32.09 66.24 -16.91
N GLU A 82 33.09 66.16 -17.80
CA GLU A 82 32.92 66.21 -19.25
C GLU A 82 32.43 64.87 -19.86
N GLY A 83 32.32 63.81 -19.04
CA GLY A 83 31.78 62.52 -19.46
C GLY A 83 32.76 61.63 -20.23
N TYR A 84 34.07 61.82 -20.06
CA TYR A 84 35.09 60.92 -20.61
C TYR A 84 35.12 59.57 -19.87
N ALA A 85 34.75 59.54 -18.58
CA ALA A 85 34.62 58.33 -17.78
C ALA A 85 33.29 58.30 -17.00
N ASP A 86 32.79 57.09 -16.71
CA ASP A 86 31.60 56.88 -15.88
C ASP A 86 31.96 56.82 -14.39
N ALA A 87 31.50 57.82 -13.63
CA ALA A 87 31.74 57.94 -12.19
C ALA A 87 31.15 56.76 -11.39
N ASN A 88 30.00 56.23 -11.79
CA ASN A 88 29.33 55.13 -11.08
C ASN A 88 30.10 53.82 -11.26
N LEU A 89 30.70 53.61 -12.43
CA LEU A 89 31.52 52.43 -12.72
C LEU A 89 32.81 52.45 -11.90
N ILE A 90 33.47 53.62 -11.83
CA ILE A 90 34.69 53.80 -11.03
C ILE A 90 34.42 53.65 -9.53
N ALA A 91 33.30 54.17 -9.02
CA ALA A 91 32.90 54.01 -7.63
C ALA A 91 32.78 52.52 -7.20
N LYS A 92 32.42 51.62 -8.13
CA LYS A 92 32.41 50.17 -7.85
C LYS A 92 33.81 49.57 -7.77
N TRP A 93 34.73 49.97 -8.65
CA TRP A 93 36.11 49.46 -8.63
C TRP A 93 36.91 49.89 -7.40
N LYS A 94 36.50 50.97 -6.72
CA LYS A 94 37.05 51.38 -5.42
C LYS A 94 36.74 50.41 -4.28
N LYS A 95 35.72 49.56 -4.39
CA LYS A 95 35.37 48.61 -3.33
C LYS A 95 36.38 47.46 -3.34
N THR A 96 36.92 47.13 -2.16
CA THR A 96 37.90 46.05 -1.97
C THR A 96 37.40 44.73 -2.55
N GLY A 97 38.22 44.09 -3.39
CA GLY A 97 37.89 42.85 -4.11
C GLY A 97 37.25 43.02 -5.50
N TYR A 98 36.62 44.16 -5.79
CA TYR A 98 35.93 44.41 -7.08
C TYR A 98 36.87 44.95 -8.18
N GLU A 99 38.09 45.32 -7.82
CA GLU A 99 39.14 45.80 -8.73
C GLU A 99 39.60 44.73 -9.76
N LYS A 100 39.39 43.45 -9.45
CA LYS A 100 39.79 42.27 -10.25
C LYS A 100 38.63 41.60 -11.02
N LEU A 101 37.44 42.19 -11.00
CA LEU A 101 36.25 41.61 -11.65
C LEU A 101 36.11 42.06 -13.11
N CYS A 102 35.68 41.14 -13.97
CA CYS A 102 35.49 41.39 -15.39
C CYS A 102 34.08 41.95 -15.67
N CYS A 103 33.89 43.27 -15.75
CA CYS A 103 32.59 43.88 -16.09
C CYS A 103 32.28 43.86 -17.60
N ASP A 104 32.39 42.68 -18.23
CA ASP A 104 32.32 42.52 -19.69
C ASP A 104 31.00 41.89 -20.19
N MET A 105 29.91 41.89 -19.40
CA MET A 105 28.56 41.53 -19.89
C MET A 105 27.44 42.08 -18.98
N ASN A 106 26.52 42.89 -19.53
CA ASN A 106 25.15 43.02 -18.99
C ASN A 106 24.16 43.44 -20.10
N TYR A 107 23.04 42.72 -20.22
CA TYR A 107 22.06 42.90 -21.31
C TYR A 107 20.98 43.96 -21.03
N GLN A 108 20.98 44.61 -19.86
CA GLN A 108 19.89 45.51 -19.43
C GLN A 108 20.34 46.94 -19.09
N GLY A 109 21.17 47.55 -19.94
CA GLY A 109 21.35 49.03 -20.01
C GLY A 109 21.72 49.75 -18.71
N SER A 110 22.10 49.02 -17.68
CA SER A 110 22.46 49.50 -16.34
C SER A 110 23.60 48.64 -15.81
N THR A 111 24.45 49.26 -15.01
CA THR A 111 25.78 48.83 -14.58
C THR A 111 26.00 47.30 -14.48
N CYS A 112 27.08 46.78 -15.06
CA CYS A 112 27.41 45.36 -15.02
C CYS A 112 27.54 44.83 -13.59
N ILE A 113 26.97 43.64 -13.33
CA ILE A 113 27.16 42.85 -12.11
C ILE A 113 27.80 41.53 -12.53
N CYS A 114 29.07 41.56 -12.92
CA CYS A 114 29.84 40.34 -13.12
C CYS A 114 30.69 40.08 -11.88
N ARG A 115 30.48 38.94 -11.21
CA ARG A 115 31.20 38.51 -9.99
C ARG A 115 32.35 37.54 -10.28
N VAL A 116 32.74 37.37 -11.55
CA VAL A 116 33.83 36.44 -11.94
C VAL A 116 35.20 37.13 -11.81
N PRO A 117 36.15 36.55 -11.05
CA PRO A 117 37.53 37.03 -10.99
C PRO A 117 38.22 36.90 -12.36
N LYS A 118 38.81 37.99 -12.87
CA LYS A 118 39.46 38.04 -14.19
C LYS A 118 40.60 37.01 -14.36
N ALA A 119 41.23 36.60 -13.26
CA ALA A 119 42.29 35.59 -13.26
C ALA A 119 41.82 34.18 -13.69
N GLN A 120 40.50 33.90 -13.63
CA GLN A 120 39.92 32.60 -13.97
C GLN A 120 39.38 32.54 -15.42
N VAL A 121 39.39 33.66 -16.15
CA VAL A 121 38.87 33.74 -17.52
C VAL A 121 40.04 33.65 -18.51
N LYS A 122 40.11 32.58 -19.30
CA LYS A 122 41.06 32.48 -20.43
C LYS A 122 40.65 33.49 -21.51
N GLU A 123 41.63 34.09 -22.18
CA GLU A 123 41.36 35.02 -23.30
C GLU A 123 40.55 34.31 -24.39
N GLY A 124 39.32 34.77 -24.61
CA GLY A 124 38.39 34.22 -25.61
C GLY A 124 37.22 33.38 -25.06
N THR A 125 37.18 33.06 -23.75
CA THR A 125 36.08 32.26 -23.19
C THR A 125 34.86 33.13 -22.88
N VAL A 126 33.74 32.88 -23.58
CA VAL A 126 32.43 33.48 -23.27
C VAL A 126 31.84 32.74 -22.07
N VAL A 127 31.80 33.38 -20.90
CA VAL A 127 31.08 32.85 -19.73
C VAL A 127 29.63 33.29 -19.83
N GLN A 128 28.76 32.39 -20.29
CA GLN A 128 27.30 32.56 -20.27
C GLN A 128 26.73 31.78 -19.09
N CYS A 129 26.02 32.47 -18.20
CA CYS A 129 25.03 31.85 -17.32
C CYS A 129 23.67 32.13 -17.95
N GLY A 130 23.32 31.42 -19.02
CA GLY A 130 22.04 31.52 -19.70
C GLY A 130 21.05 30.45 -19.25
N GLY A 131 19.76 30.70 -19.50
CA GLY A 131 18.72 29.67 -19.51
C GLY A 131 18.33 29.30 -20.94
N ILE A 132 17.33 28.45 -21.12
CA ILE A 132 16.81 28.09 -22.46
C ILE A 132 16.35 29.33 -23.26
N LEU A 133 15.84 30.35 -22.57
CA LEU A 133 15.44 31.65 -23.13
C LEU A 133 16.63 32.52 -23.59
N SER A 134 17.85 32.14 -23.21
CA SER A 134 19.11 32.75 -23.63
C SER A 134 19.75 32.02 -24.82
N GLY A 135 19.11 30.96 -25.34
CA GLY A 135 19.60 30.18 -26.48
C GLY A 135 20.51 29.00 -26.10
N GLU A 136 20.66 28.68 -24.81
CA GLU A 136 21.40 27.49 -24.37
C GLU A 136 20.59 26.20 -24.58
N ASN A 137 21.23 25.17 -25.12
CA ASN A 137 20.63 23.83 -25.22
C ASN A 137 20.63 23.15 -23.83
N PRO A 138 19.46 22.81 -23.26
CA PRO A 138 19.36 22.22 -21.93
C PRO A 138 19.93 20.78 -21.85
N SER A 139 20.08 20.12 -23.01
CA SER A 139 20.66 18.78 -23.14
C SER A 139 22.18 18.77 -23.32
N HIS A 140 22.83 19.94 -23.40
CA HIS A 140 24.28 20.00 -23.47
C HIS A 140 24.87 19.67 -22.09
N PHE A 141 25.82 18.73 -22.05
CA PHE A 141 26.48 18.37 -20.80
C PHE A 141 27.45 19.48 -20.37
N ASP A 142 27.28 19.96 -19.14
CA ASP A 142 28.18 20.91 -18.49
C ASP A 142 28.68 20.27 -17.19
N THR A 143 30.00 20.14 -17.06
CA THR A 143 30.66 19.57 -15.87
C THR A 143 30.47 20.44 -14.64
N ALA A 144 30.25 21.75 -14.80
CA ALA A 144 29.96 22.64 -13.68
C ALA A 144 28.52 22.49 -13.16
N ASN A 145 27.58 22.07 -14.01
CA ASN A 145 26.15 21.95 -13.68
C ASN A 145 25.53 20.63 -14.19
N PRO A 146 25.99 19.45 -13.70
CA PRO A 146 25.53 18.15 -14.21
C PRO A 146 24.06 17.85 -13.89
N ILE A 147 23.44 18.63 -13.00
CA ILE A 147 22.05 18.42 -12.56
C ILE A 147 21.04 18.53 -13.71
N ARG A 148 21.28 19.38 -14.72
CA ARG A 148 20.34 19.61 -15.83
C ARG A 148 20.13 18.32 -16.63
N ILE A 149 21.21 17.67 -17.07
CA ILE A 149 21.13 16.41 -17.83
C ILE A 149 20.61 15.27 -16.94
N TRP A 150 21.00 15.24 -15.67
CA TRP A 150 20.61 14.18 -14.75
C TRP A 150 19.10 14.18 -14.52
N VAL A 151 18.48 15.36 -14.38
CA VAL A 151 17.01 15.47 -14.27
C VAL A 151 16.32 15.03 -15.56
N ILE A 152 16.86 15.36 -16.73
CA ILE A 152 16.32 14.89 -18.01
C ILE A 152 16.37 13.35 -18.09
N GLN A 153 17.50 12.75 -17.73
CA GLN A 153 17.68 11.30 -17.67
C GLN A 153 16.68 10.67 -16.69
N LEU A 154 16.54 11.24 -15.50
CA LEU A 154 15.60 10.78 -14.47
C LEU A 154 14.16 10.75 -14.98
N ILE A 155 13.69 11.86 -15.56
CA ILE A 155 12.32 11.97 -16.09
C ILE A 155 12.09 10.94 -17.18
N LEU A 156 13.04 10.79 -18.10
CA LEU A 156 12.94 9.85 -19.21
C LEU A 156 12.93 8.39 -18.74
N ILE A 157 13.79 8.05 -17.78
CA ILE A 157 13.86 6.71 -17.16
C ILE A 157 12.55 6.38 -16.44
N VAL A 158 12.10 7.25 -15.54
CA VAL A 158 10.88 7.01 -14.76
C VAL A 158 9.66 6.96 -15.69
N CYS A 159 9.55 7.87 -16.65
CA CYS A 159 8.42 7.86 -17.59
C CYS A 159 8.36 6.58 -18.43
N MET A 160 9.50 6.14 -18.99
CA MET A 160 9.57 4.93 -19.80
C MET A 160 9.25 3.67 -18.99
N THR A 161 9.85 3.53 -17.81
CA THR A 161 9.64 2.35 -16.95
C THR A 161 8.21 2.29 -16.41
N GLN A 162 7.60 3.43 -16.06
CA GLN A 162 6.20 3.49 -15.63
C GLN A 162 5.23 3.18 -16.77
N ALA A 163 5.47 3.71 -17.98
CA ALA A 163 4.65 3.39 -19.15
C ALA A 163 4.66 1.89 -19.47
N LEU A 164 5.83 1.24 -19.40
CA LEU A 164 5.94 -0.21 -19.55
C LEU A 164 5.28 -0.98 -18.40
N ALA A 165 5.40 -0.49 -17.16
CA ALA A 165 4.76 -1.11 -16.01
C ALA A 165 3.23 -1.12 -16.14
N LEU A 166 2.63 -0.03 -16.67
CA LEU A 166 1.19 0.02 -16.96
C LEU A 166 0.77 -0.96 -18.07
N LEU A 167 1.62 -1.20 -19.06
CA LEU A 167 1.35 -2.18 -20.12
C LEU A 167 1.46 -3.62 -19.59
N PHE A 168 2.48 -3.90 -18.79
CA PHE A 168 2.78 -5.23 -18.27
C PHE A 168 1.94 -5.63 -17.05
N SER A 169 1.42 -4.66 -16.28
CA SER A 169 0.47 -4.95 -15.20
C SER A 169 -0.80 -5.64 -15.73
N LYS A 170 -1.23 -5.32 -16.96
CA LYS A 170 -2.35 -6.00 -17.64
C LYS A 170 -2.08 -7.49 -17.88
N ILE A 171 -0.81 -7.90 -17.96
CA ILE A 171 -0.36 -9.27 -18.18
C ILE A 171 0.05 -9.96 -16.84
N ARG A 172 -0.18 -9.31 -15.68
CA ARG A 172 0.22 -9.83 -14.35
C ARG A 172 1.72 -10.12 -14.25
N GLN A 173 2.52 -9.22 -14.80
CA GLN A 173 3.98 -9.27 -14.73
C GLN A 173 4.49 -8.29 -13.65
N PRO A 174 5.47 -8.70 -12.82
CA PRO A 174 6.05 -7.83 -11.82
C PRO A 174 6.65 -6.55 -12.43
N ARG A 175 6.42 -5.41 -11.76
CA ARG A 175 6.92 -4.08 -12.17
C ARG A 175 8.43 -4.06 -12.46
N VAL A 176 9.19 -4.83 -11.71
CA VAL A 176 10.61 -5.09 -11.89
C VAL A 176 11.00 -5.40 -13.34
N ILE A 177 10.20 -6.22 -14.03
CA ILE A 177 10.49 -6.63 -15.41
C ILE A 177 10.37 -5.43 -16.34
N ALA A 178 9.40 -4.55 -16.10
CA ALA A 178 9.26 -3.30 -16.86
C ALA A 178 10.46 -2.36 -16.67
N GLU A 179 11.06 -2.33 -15.47
CA GLU A 179 12.22 -1.50 -15.17
C GLU A 179 13.46 -1.98 -15.93
N VAL A 180 13.71 -3.30 -15.93
CA VAL A 180 14.84 -3.92 -16.64
C VAL A 180 14.67 -3.81 -18.15
N ILE A 181 13.49 -4.16 -18.68
CA ILE A 181 13.19 -4.04 -20.12
C ILE A 181 13.24 -2.56 -20.55
N GLY A 182 12.73 -1.64 -19.73
CA GLY A 182 12.84 -0.21 -19.96
C GLY A 182 14.30 0.25 -20.09
N GLY A 183 15.17 -0.23 -19.21
CA GLY A 183 16.61 -0.02 -19.30
C GLY A 183 17.23 -0.55 -20.60
N ILE A 184 16.90 -1.78 -20.98
CA ILE A 184 17.40 -2.41 -22.24
C ILE A 184 16.92 -1.62 -23.46
N LEU A 185 15.66 -1.14 -23.45
CA LEU A 185 15.10 -0.34 -24.54
C LEU A 185 15.74 1.04 -24.64
N LEU A 186 16.01 1.69 -23.52
CA LEU A 186 16.76 2.96 -23.47
C LEU A 186 18.25 2.78 -23.84
N GLY A 187 18.77 1.56 -23.68
CA GLY A 187 20.13 1.15 -23.99
C GLY A 187 20.48 1.07 -25.47
N PRO A 188 21.72 0.62 -25.79
CA PRO A 188 22.22 0.47 -27.15
C PRO A 188 21.42 -0.56 -27.98
N THR A 189 20.65 -1.41 -27.31
CA THR A 189 19.83 -2.46 -27.94
C THR A 189 18.67 -1.91 -28.77
N ALA A 190 18.05 -0.78 -28.40
CA ALA A 190 16.92 -0.22 -29.16
C ALA A 190 17.08 1.29 -29.44
N LEU A 191 16.74 2.16 -28.49
CA LEU A 191 16.74 3.62 -28.71
C LEU A 191 18.15 4.18 -28.87
N GLY A 192 19.16 3.53 -28.28
CA GLY A 192 20.56 3.87 -28.51
C GLY A 192 21.05 3.70 -29.96
N ARG A 193 20.29 3.00 -30.82
CA ARG A 193 20.59 2.89 -32.27
C ARG A 193 20.15 4.13 -33.05
N ILE A 194 19.27 4.97 -32.50
CA ILE A 194 18.85 6.21 -33.13
C ILE A 194 20.05 7.16 -33.15
N PRO A 195 20.42 7.75 -34.31
CA PRO A 195 21.56 8.64 -34.40
C PRO A 195 21.40 9.81 -33.42
N ASN A 196 22.49 10.12 -32.72
CA ASN A 196 22.60 11.18 -31.70
C ASN A 196 21.82 10.97 -30.39
N PHE A 197 20.87 10.03 -30.26
CA PHE A 197 20.09 9.85 -29.03
C PHE A 197 20.96 9.53 -27.81
N SER A 198 21.83 8.52 -27.91
CA SER A 198 22.71 8.13 -26.80
C SER A 198 23.69 9.26 -26.43
N LYS A 199 24.20 10.00 -27.42
CA LYS A 199 25.14 11.12 -27.19
C LYS A 199 24.48 12.33 -26.55
N THR A 200 23.20 12.60 -26.83
CA THR A 200 22.47 13.76 -26.29
C THR A 200 21.84 13.48 -24.92
N VAL A 201 21.30 12.27 -24.71
CA VAL A 201 20.58 11.93 -23.47
C VAL A 201 21.48 11.23 -22.46
N PHE A 202 22.37 10.34 -22.91
CA PHE A 202 23.27 9.54 -22.05
C PHE A 202 24.75 9.71 -22.44
N PRO A 203 25.30 10.94 -22.39
CA PRO A 203 26.71 11.15 -22.67
C PRO A 203 27.57 10.36 -21.67
N PRO A 204 28.71 9.78 -22.09
CA PRO A 204 29.53 8.91 -21.24
C PRO A 204 30.04 9.63 -19.98
N GLU A 205 30.25 10.95 -20.06
CA GLU A 205 30.66 11.79 -18.94
C GLU A 205 29.58 11.94 -17.85
N SER A 206 28.30 11.71 -18.19
CA SER A 206 27.19 11.76 -17.23
C SER A 206 26.95 10.44 -16.49
N LEU A 207 27.40 9.30 -17.04
CA LEU A 207 27.15 7.97 -16.49
C LEU A 207 27.71 7.76 -15.07
N PRO A 208 28.87 8.32 -14.67
CA PRO A 208 29.35 8.20 -13.29
C PRO A 208 28.39 8.83 -12.26
N TYR A 209 27.76 9.96 -12.60
CA TYR A 209 26.79 10.61 -11.70
C TYR A 209 25.52 9.77 -11.58
N LEU A 210 25.02 9.23 -12.70
CA LEU A 210 23.90 8.29 -12.69
C LEU A 210 24.22 7.04 -11.86
N SER A 211 25.43 6.51 -12.01
CA SER A 211 25.93 5.35 -11.24
C SER A 211 26.05 5.63 -9.75
N LEU A 212 26.46 6.84 -9.36
CA LEU A 212 26.56 7.22 -7.95
C LEU A 212 25.18 7.22 -7.30
N VAL A 213 24.20 7.88 -7.93
CA VAL A 213 22.83 7.94 -7.39
C VAL A 213 22.16 6.56 -7.41
N ALA A 214 22.35 5.80 -8.48
CA ALA A 214 21.89 4.41 -8.55
C ALA A 214 22.54 3.52 -7.48
N GLY A 215 23.81 3.75 -7.14
CA GLY A 215 24.53 3.05 -6.07
C GLY A 215 23.95 3.35 -4.68
N ILE A 216 23.63 4.62 -4.39
CA ILE A 216 22.89 5.00 -3.17
C ILE A 216 21.52 4.32 -3.13
N GLY A 217 20.82 4.31 -4.27
CA GLY A 217 19.56 3.60 -4.42
C GLY A 217 19.67 2.11 -4.10
N LEU A 218 20.71 1.46 -4.63
CA LEU A 218 20.98 0.04 -4.42
C LEU A 218 21.33 -0.28 -2.96
N SER A 219 22.06 0.60 -2.26
CA SER A 219 22.36 0.39 -0.84
C SER A 219 21.09 0.45 0.01
N LEU A 220 20.23 1.45 -0.22
CA LEU A 220 18.93 1.54 0.45
C LEU A 220 18.03 0.35 0.11
N PHE A 221 18.07 -0.14 -1.13
CA PHE A 221 17.34 -1.34 -1.53
C PHE A 221 17.84 -2.60 -0.81
N MET A 222 19.15 -2.79 -0.66
CA MET A 222 19.68 -3.92 0.12
C MET A 222 19.30 -3.85 1.59
N PHE A 223 19.27 -2.65 2.13
CA PHE A 223 18.80 -2.40 3.47
C PHE A 223 17.32 -2.80 3.64
N VAL A 224 16.47 -2.41 2.68
CA VAL A 224 15.04 -2.80 2.62
C VAL A 224 14.91 -4.33 2.57
N ILE A 225 15.62 -5.00 1.67
CA ILE A 225 15.62 -6.48 1.58
C ILE A 225 15.98 -7.11 2.93
N ALA A 226 17.04 -6.62 3.58
CA ALA A 226 17.47 -7.18 4.86
C ALA A 226 16.43 -7.01 5.98
N MET A 227 15.66 -5.92 5.98
CA MET A 227 14.55 -5.75 6.91
C MET A 227 13.40 -6.75 6.64
N GLU A 228 13.14 -7.06 5.37
CA GLU A 228 12.10 -8.03 4.96
C GLU A 228 12.42 -9.48 5.35
N LEU A 229 13.70 -9.85 5.51
CA LEU A 229 14.13 -11.23 5.72
C LEU A 229 13.74 -11.81 7.09
N ASP A 230 12.52 -12.33 7.26
CA ASP A 230 12.11 -12.94 8.54
C ASP A 230 12.65 -14.35 8.78
N ILE A 231 13.63 -14.49 9.68
CA ILE A 231 14.22 -15.77 10.10
C ILE A 231 13.19 -16.63 10.87
N SER A 232 12.18 -16.01 11.47
CA SER A 232 11.14 -16.71 12.24
C SER A 232 10.28 -17.59 11.34
N VAL A 233 10.03 -17.17 10.10
CA VAL A 233 9.26 -17.92 9.08
C VAL A 233 9.94 -19.24 8.74
N ILE A 234 11.28 -19.27 8.74
CA ILE A 234 12.06 -20.49 8.48
C ILE A 234 11.76 -21.57 9.52
N LYS A 235 11.45 -21.21 10.77
CA LYS A 235 11.27 -22.18 11.87
C LYS A 235 9.99 -23.00 11.77
N ARG A 236 8.90 -22.45 11.23
CA ARG A 236 7.57 -23.07 11.25
C ARG A 236 7.46 -24.33 10.37
N ASN A 237 8.10 -24.33 9.20
CA ASN A 237 8.20 -25.47 8.27
C ASN A 237 9.67 -25.79 7.91
N ALA A 238 10.55 -25.79 8.91
CA ALA A 238 12.00 -25.82 8.71
C ALA A 238 12.49 -27.01 7.89
N LYS A 239 12.00 -28.23 8.16
CA LYS A 239 12.50 -29.46 7.50
C LYS A 239 12.30 -29.41 5.99
N ALA A 240 11.08 -29.14 5.53
CA ALA A 240 10.77 -29.08 4.11
C ALA A 240 11.46 -27.87 3.44
N SER A 241 11.41 -26.70 4.07
CA SER A 241 11.97 -25.47 3.50
C SER A 241 13.49 -25.53 3.35
N ILE A 242 14.20 -26.07 4.35
CA ILE A 242 15.66 -26.24 4.30
C ILE A 242 16.05 -27.28 3.24
N ALA A 243 15.35 -28.42 3.18
CA ALA A 243 15.64 -29.44 2.18
C ALA A 243 15.48 -28.90 0.74
N ILE A 244 14.39 -28.16 0.49
CA ILE A 244 14.12 -27.52 -0.81
C ILE A 244 15.17 -26.44 -1.10
N SER A 245 15.53 -25.62 -0.12
CA SER A 245 16.57 -24.59 -0.25
C SER A 245 17.93 -25.18 -0.62
N VAL A 246 18.39 -26.21 0.10
CA VAL A 246 19.67 -26.88 -0.17
C VAL A 246 19.68 -27.53 -1.56
N ALA A 247 18.64 -28.29 -1.90
CA ALA A 247 18.52 -28.89 -3.23
C ALA A 247 18.48 -27.83 -4.34
N GLY A 248 17.74 -26.74 -4.08
CA GLY A 248 17.61 -25.58 -4.95
C GLY A 248 18.86 -24.73 -5.10
N MET A 249 19.92 -24.95 -4.31
CA MET A 249 21.23 -24.32 -4.50
C MET A 249 22.26 -25.29 -5.07
N VAL A 250 22.41 -26.47 -4.47
CA VAL A 250 23.48 -27.42 -4.81
C VAL A 250 23.37 -27.92 -6.25
N LEU A 251 22.16 -28.31 -6.68
CA LEU A 251 21.94 -28.85 -8.03
C LEU A 251 22.20 -27.78 -9.12
N PRO A 252 21.54 -26.60 -9.11
CA PRO A 252 21.82 -25.58 -10.12
C PRO A 252 23.23 -25.02 -10.04
N PHE A 253 23.87 -24.99 -8.86
CA PHE A 253 25.28 -24.63 -8.74
C PHE A 253 26.17 -25.63 -9.50
N GLY A 254 25.98 -26.94 -9.27
CA GLY A 254 26.77 -27.98 -9.94
C GLY A 254 26.62 -27.97 -11.46
N VAL A 255 25.38 -27.88 -11.96
CA VAL A 255 25.13 -27.82 -13.41
C VAL A 255 25.60 -26.48 -13.99
N GLY A 256 25.49 -25.39 -13.24
CA GLY A 256 26.01 -24.08 -13.61
C GLY A 256 27.53 -24.06 -13.77
N VAL A 257 28.27 -24.70 -12.86
CA VAL A 257 29.72 -24.93 -13.00
C VAL A 257 30.03 -25.74 -14.26
N GLY A 258 29.21 -26.77 -14.56
CA GLY A 258 29.33 -27.55 -15.79
C GLY A 258 29.21 -26.71 -17.06
N VAL A 259 28.23 -25.80 -17.11
CA VAL A 259 28.02 -24.87 -18.24
C VAL A 259 29.05 -23.74 -18.29
N ALA A 260 29.64 -23.37 -17.16
CA ALA A 260 30.67 -22.33 -17.10
C ALA A 260 31.95 -22.74 -17.87
N VAL A 261 32.30 -24.03 -17.89
CA VAL A 261 33.51 -24.52 -18.57
C VAL A 261 33.52 -24.19 -20.08
N PRO A 262 32.50 -24.56 -20.88
CA PRO A 262 32.49 -24.22 -22.30
C PRO A 262 32.32 -22.72 -22.55
N ILE A 263 31.56 -21.99 -21.73
CA ILE A 263 31.43 -20.52 -21.85
C ILE A 263 32.78 -19.83 -21.64
N TYR A 264 33.55 -20.24 -20.63
CA TYR A 264 34.86 -19.67 -20.35
C TYR A 264 35.81 -19.85 -21.54
N ARG A 265 35.84 -21.03 -22.13
CA ARG A 265 36.75 -21.35 -23.25
C ARG A 265 36.45 -20.55 -24.51
N GLU A 266 35.17 -20.23 -24.74
CA GLU A 266 34.72 -19.58 -25.98
C GLU A 266 34.70 -18.05 -25.86
N PHE A 267 34.27 -17.51 -24.72
CA PHE A 267 33.96 -16.07 -24.59
C PHE A 267 34.87 -15.31 -23.64
N ILE A 268 35.65 -15.98 -22.79
CA ILE A 268 36.44 -15.31 -21.75
C ILE A 268 37.92 -15.44 -22.04
N ASP A 269 38.59 -14.30 -22.16
CA ASP A 269 40.04 -14.26 -22.27
C ASP A 269 40.68 -14.73 -20.96
N PRO A 270 41.53 -15.79 -20.97
CA PRO A 270 42.14 -16.33 -19.75
C PRO A 270 43.14 -15.37 -19.10
N THR A 271 43.47 -14.25 -19.75
CA THR A 271 44.31 -13.18 -19.22
C THR A 271 43.53 -12.18 -18.36
N LYS A 272 42.20 -12.09 -18.51
CA LYS A 272 41.35 -11.12 -17.80
C LYS A 272 40.71 -11.69 -16.55
N ALA A 273 40.28 -12.94 -16.58
CA ALA A 273 39.63 -13.61 -15.45
C ALA A 273 40.24 -14.99 -15.20
N SER A 274 40.49 -15.32 -13.93
CA SER A 274 40.96 -16.66 -13.58
C SER A 274 39.80 -17.67 -13.64
N PHE A 275 40.07 -18.82 -14.26
CA PHE A 275 39.12 -19.91 -14.48
C PHE A 275 38.31 -20.28 -13.22
N GLY A 276 38.98 -20.42 -12.07
CA GLY A 276 38.32 -20.81 -10.82
C GLY A 276 37.30 -19.78 -10.33
N HIS A 277 37.62 -18.49 -10.45
CA HIS A 277 36.70 -17.41 -10.07
C HIS A 277 35.50 -17.33 -11.00
N PHE A 278 35.70 -17.54 -12.30
CA PHE A 278 34.60 -17.58 -13.28
C PHE A 278 33.64 -18.75 -13.02
N LEU A 279 34.16 -19.96 -12.77
CA LEU A 279 33.34 -21.13 -12.46
C LEU A 279 32.48 -20.91 -11.21
N LEU A 280 33.12 -20.41 -10.14
CA LEU A 280 32.45 -20.13 -8.89
C LEU A 280 31.38 -19.05 -9.09
N PHE A 281 31.72 -17.96 -9.79
CA PHE A 281 30.78 -16.87 -10.06
C PHE A 281 29.56 -17.33 -10.87
N VAL A 282 29.75 -18.08 -11.97
CA VAL A 282 28.64 -18.58 -12.80
C VAL A 282 27.78 -19.59 -12.03
N GLY A 283 28.41 -20.49 -11.26
CA GLY A 283 27.69 -21.41 -10.36
C GLY A 283 26.81 -20.65 -9.36
N VAL A 284 27.37 -19.62 -8.71
CA VAL A 284 26.62 -18.75 -7.79
C VAL A 284 25.48 -18.04 -8.53
N ALA A 285 25.75 -17.37 -9.65
CA ALA A 285 24.74 -16.62 -10.42
C ALA A 285 23.54 -17.48 -10.86
N ILE A 286 23.80 -18.71 -11.33
CA ILE A 286 22.74 -19.65 -11.73
C ILE A 286 21.96 -20.18 -10.52
N SER A 287 22.63 -20.39 -9.37
CA SER A 287 22.02 -20.95 -8.16
C SER A 287 21.21 -19.96 -7.31
N ILE A 288 21.38 -18.64 -7.49
CA ILE A 288 20.65 -17.64 -6.71
C ILE A 288 19.18 -17.59 -7.15
N THR A 289 18.26 -17.59 -6.18
CA THR A 289 16.84 -17.21 -6.36
C THR A 289 16.67 -15.77 -5.88
N ALA A 290 15.66 -15.04 -6.37
CA ALA A 290 15.38 -13.67 -5.91
C ALA A 290 14.13 -13.64 -5.03
N PHE A 291 14.32 -13.61 -3.70
CA PHE A 291 13.22 -13.55 -2.73
C PHE A 291 12.22 -12.41 -2.97
N PRO A 292 12.62 -11.14 -3.21
CA PRO A 292 11.66 -10.05 -3.35
C PRO A 292 10.72 -10.23 -4.56
N VAL A 293 11.26 -10.74 -5.68
CA VAL A 293 10.47 -11.00 -6.89
C VAL A 293 9.57 -12.21 -6.70
N LEU A 294 10.08 -13.28 -6.10
CA LEU A 294 9.29 -14.45 -5.73
C LEU A 294 8.10 -14.05 -4.85
N CYS A 295 8.35 -13.21 -3.85
CA CYS A 295 7.33 -12.76 -2.94
C CYS A 295 6.25 -11.94 -3.65
N ARG A 296 6.65 -11.01 -4.52
CA ARG A 296 5.71 -10.25 -5.35
C ARG A 296 4.86 -11.13 -6.25
N ILE A 297 5.45 -12.14 -6.89
CA ILE A 297 4.70 -13.13 -7.69
C ILE A 297 3.71 -13.89 -6.81
N LEU A 298 4.11 -14.34 -5.62
CA LEU A 298 3.20 -15.03 -4.69
C LEU A 298 2.04 -14.12 -4.22
N THR A 299 2.30 -12.83 -4.02
CA THR A 299 1.27 -11.82 -3.69
C THR A 299 0.29 -11.64 -4.84
N GLU A 300 0.80 -11.38 -6.05
CA GLU A 300 -0.02 -11.18 -7.26
C GLU A 300 -0.84 -12.43 -7.61
N LEU A 301 -0.27 -13.61 -7.35
CA LEU A 301 -0.96 -14.90 -7.53
C LEU A 301 -1.85 -15.28 -6.35
N LYS A 302 -1.95 -14.51 -5.26
CA LYS A 302 -2.74 -14.84 -4.05
C LYS A 302 -2.39 -16.23 -3.48
N LEU A 303 -1.10 -16.52 -3.36
CA LEU A 303 -0.57 -17.80 -2.88
C LEU A 303 0.13 -17.70 -1.51
N LEU A 304 0.32 -16.49 -0.97
CA LEU A 304 1.09 -16.25 0.27
C LEU A 304 0.58 -17.03 1.48
N ASP A 305 -0.72 -17.29 1.54
CA ASP A 305 -1.42 -17.97 2.62
C ASP A 305 -1.60 -19.48 2.37
N THR A 306 -1.04 -20.04 1.30
CA THR A 306 -1.06 -21.47 1.01
C THR A 306 0.18 -22.20 1.56
N HIS A 307 0.09 -23.51 1.79
CA HIS A 307 1.25 -24.33 2.18
C HIS A 307 2.41 -24.25 1.17
N VAL A 308 2.07 -24.15 -0.12
CA VAL A 308 3.03 -23.96 -1.21
C VAL A 308 3.72 -22.60 -1.05
N GLY A 309 2.95 -21.52 -0.88
CA GLY A 309 3.47 -20.17 -0.73
C GLY A 309 4.41 -20.03 0.46
N VAL A 310 3.98 -20.43 1.66
CA VAL A 310 4.80 -20.30 2.89
C VAL A 310 6.10 -21.10 2.79
N THR A 311 6.04 -22.34 2.30
CA THR A 311 7.24 -23.20 2.16
C THR A 311 8.20 -22.65 1.11
N THR A 312 7.68 -22.16 -0.01
CA THR A 312 8.46 -21.53 -1.07
C THR A 312 9.11 -20.24 -0.58
N LEU A 313 8.36 -19.38 0.11
CA LEU A 313 8.84 -18.11 0.64
C LEU A 313 9.96 -18.33 1.67
N SER A 314 9.78 -19.29 2.57
CA SER A 314 10.79 -19.74 3.54
C SER A 314 12.07 -20.30 2.88
N ALA A 315 11.92 -21.17 1.87
CA ALA A 315 13.06 -21.69 1.11
C ALA A 315 13.78 -20.59 0.31
N GLY A 316 13.05 -19.61 -0.20
CA GLY A 316 13.57 -18.43 -0.88
C GLY A 316 14.44 -17.56 0.04
N VAL A 317 13.95 -17.24 1.25
CA VAL A 317 14.73 -16.52 2.28
C VAL A 317 16.05 -17.24 2.58
N GLY A 318 16.02 -18.57 2.74
CA GLY A 318 17.22 -19.37 2.95
C GLY A 318 18.21 -19.29 1.79
N ASN A 319 17.71 -19.38 0.55
CA ASN A 319 18.52 -19.25 -0.66
C ASN A 319 19.15 -17.85 -0.79
N ASP A 320 18.41 -16.79 -0.50
CA ASP A 320 18.92 -15.41 -0.56
C ASP A 320 20.05 -15.19 0.44
N VAL A 321 19.88 -15.61 1.71
CA VAL A 321 20.92 -15.46 2.75
C VAL A 321 22.21 -16.19 2.34
N VAL A 322 22.10 -17.44 1.91
CA VAL A 322 23.28 -18.21 1.47
C VAL A 322 23.87 -17.63 0.19
N GLY A 323 23.03 -17.19 -0.75
CA GLY A 323 23.46 -16.54 -1.99
C GLY A 323 24.30 -15.29 -1.74
N TRP A 324 23.92 -14.46 -0.78
CA TRP A 324 24.72 -13.30 -0.38
C TRP A 324 26.04 -13.66 0.26
N ILE A 325 26.07 -14.69 1.12
CA ILE A 325 27.33 -15.18 1.71
C ILE A 325 28.28 -15.69 0.61
N LEU A 326 27.76 -16.49 -0.33
CA LEU A 326 28.53 -17.01 -1.45
C LEU A 326 29.02 -15.89 -2.39
N LEU A 327 28.17 -14.89 -2.66
CA LEU A 327 28.56 -13.74 -3.48
C LEU A 327 29.65 -12.90 -2.80
N ALA A 328 29.49 -12.58 -1.50
CA ALA A 328 30.48 -11.83 -0.74
C ALA A 328 31.83 -12.55 -0.75
N LEU A 329 31.82 -13.87 -0.57
CA LEU A 329 33.00 -14.72 -0.67
C LEU A 329 33.63 -14.67 -2.07
N THR A 330 32.81 -14.75 -3.13
CA THR A 330 33.26 -14.67 -4.52
C THR A 330 33.98 -13.34 -4.80
N VAL A 331 33.37 -12.23 -4.41
CA VAL A 331 33.91 -10.88 -4.63
C VAL A 331 35.19 -10.66 -3.82
N ALA A 332 35.21 -11.11 -2.55
CA ALA A 332 36.39 -11.03 -1.71
C ALA A 332 37.58 -11.82 -2.29
N LEU A 333 37.32 -13.00 -2.87
CA LEU A 333 38.35 -13.80 -3.53
C LEU A 333 38.88 -13.14 -4.81
N VAL A 334 38.01 -12.53 -5.61
CA VAL A 334 38.38 -11.87 -6.87
C VAL A 334 39.20 -10.60 -6.62
N ASN A 335 38.83 -9.81 -5.60
CA ASN A 335 39.55 -8.60 -5.24
C ASN A 335 40.87 -8.90 -4.53
N ALA A 336 41.03 -10.09 -3.97
CA ALA A 336 42.24 -10.51 -3.32
C ALA A 336 43.28 -11.01 -4.35
N GLY A 337 44.18 -10.13 -4.76
CA GLY A 337 45.30 -10.49 -5.65
C GLY A 337 46.23 -11.60 -5.10
N LYS A 338 46.19 -11.90 -3.79
CA LYS A 338 46.87 -13.03 -3.13
C LYS A 338 45.94 -13.74 -2.14
N GLY A 339 46.10 -15.06 -1.96
CA GLY A 339 45.28 -15.83 -1.01
C GLY A 339 45.36 -15.33 0.44
N LEU A 340 46.50 -14.79 0.87
CA LEU A 340 46.66 -14.23 2.22
C LEU A 340 45.86 -12.92 2.40
N THR A 341 45.79 -12.06 1.39
CA THR A 341 44.92 -10.88 1.44
C THR A 341 43.45 -11.26 1.47
N ALA A 342 43.05 -12.34 0.79
CA ALA A 342 41.69 -12.87 0.85
C ALA A 342 41.30 -13.29 2.27
N LEU A 343 42.22 -13.95 2.98
CA LEU A 343 42.01 -14.37 4.36
C LEU A 343 41.84 -13.18 5.31
N TRP A 344 42.66 -12.13 5.16
CA TRP A 344 42.53 -10.91 5.95
C TRP A 344 41.20 -10.19 5.68
N ILE A 345 40.82 -10.04 4.40
CA ILE A 345 39.52 -9.46 4.02
C ILE A 345 38.38 -10.26 4.66
N LEU A 346 38.42 -11.60 4.59
CA LEU A 346 37.42 -12.47 5.20
C LEU A 346 37.34 -12.28 6.72
N LEU A 347 38.49 -12.28 7.42
CA LEU A 347 38.56 -12.16 8.87
C LEU A 347 38.05 -10.78 9.34
N THR A 348 38.43 -9.70 8.64
CA THR A 348 37.94 -8.35 8.92
C THR A 348 36.44 -8.23 8.64
N CYS A 349 35.91 -8.88 7.59
CA CYS A 349 34.47 -8.93 7.33
C CYS A 349 33.72 -9.63 8.46
N VAL A 350 34.19 -10.79 8.92
CA VAL A 350 33.59 -11.52 10.05
C VAL A 350 33.64 -10.67 11.32
N ALA A 351 34.77 -10.04 11.61
CA ALA A 351 34.91 -9.15 12.76
C ALA A 351 33.94 -7.95 12.68
N TRP A 352 33.79 -7.34 11.51
CA TRP A 352 32.83 -6.27 11.26
C TRP A 352 31.38 -6.72 11.47
N ILE A 353 31.01 -7.89 10.93
CA ILE A 353 29.67 -8.48 11.13
C ILE A 353 29.41 -8.69 12.63
N LEU A 354 30.35 -9.25 13.37
CA LEU A 354 30.20 -9.45 14.83
C LEU A 354 30.07 -8.11 15.56
N PHE A 355 30.87 -7.11 15.21
CA PHE A 355 30.77 -5.77 15.78
C PHE A 355 29.40 -5.12 15.51
N VAL A 356 28.88 -5.23 14.29
CA VAL A 356 27.58 -4.63 13.98
C VAL A 356 26.42 -5.43 14.61
N MET A 357 26.52 -6.76 14.65
CA MET A 357 25.46 -7.64 15.16
C MET A 357 25.33 -7.66 16.70
N PHE A 358 26.40 -7.39 17.44
CA PHE A 358 26.38 -7.43 18.91
C PHE A 358 26.33 -6.01 19.53
N PRO A 359 27.43 -5.23 19.59
CA PRO A 359 27.40 -3.94 20.28
C PRO A 359 26.52 -2.89 19.58
N VAL A 360 26.56 -2.78 18.24
CA VAL A 360 25.74 -1.79 17.53
C VAL A 360 24.25 -2.14 17.63
N LYS A 361 23.89 -3.42 17.48
CA LYS A 361 22.51 -3.89 17.70
C LYS A 361 22.00 -3.62 19.10
N TRP A 362 22.82 -3.88 20.11
CA TRP A 362 22.47 -3.59 21.50
C TRP A 362 22.28 -2.08 21.72
N GLY A 363 23.20 -1.26 21.23
CA GLY A 363 23.11 0.21 21.30
C GLY A 363 21.90 0.78 20.57
N TYR A 364 21.60 0.26 19.37
CA TYR A 364 20.42 0.66 18.60
C TYR A 364 19.13 0.31 19.35
N ARG A 365 19.04 -0.90 19.93
CA ARG A 365 17.87 -1.32 20.70
C ARG A 365 17.71 -0.50 21.99
N TRP A 366 18.80 -0.17 22.66
CA TRP A 366 18.79 0.70 23.83
C TRP A 366 18.26 2.10 23.48
N LEU A 367 18.75 2.69 22.38
CA LEU A 367 18.31 4.00 21.91
C LEU A 367 16.85 4.01 21.42
N ALA A 368 16.41 2.93 20.77
CA ALA A 368 15.03 2.75 20.31
C ALA A 368 14.04 2.66 21.48
N ARG A 369 14.44 2.05 22.60
CA ARG A 369 13.65 2.02 23.84
C ARG A 369 13.64 3.37 24.53
N HIS A 370 14.81 4.01 24.65
CA HIS A 370 14.92 5.30 25.32
C HIS A 370 14.15 6.43 24.62
N SER A 371 14.07 6.37 23.29
CA SER A 371 13.26 7.30 22.48
C SER A 371 11.76 7.00 22.49
N GLY A 372 11.29 5.93 23.15
CA GLY A 372 9.89 5.48 23.14
C GLY A 372 9.41 4.90 21.80
N SER A 373 10.22 4.98 20.74
CA SER A 373 9.85 4.62 19.37
C SER A 373 9.50 3.14 19.20
N LEU A 374 10.11 2.27 20.01
CA LEU A 374 9.78 0.84 20.01
C LEU A 374 8.40 0.57 20.62
N GLU A 375 7.96 1.36 21.60
CA GLU A 375 6.66 1.19 22.27
C GLU A 375 5.52 1.78 21.42
N SER A 376 5.79 2.89 20.73
CA SER A 376 4.84 3.53 19.81
C SER A 376 4.65 2.75 18.50
N GLY A 377 5.54 1.81 18.17
CA GLY A 377 5.54 1.09 16.89
C GLY A 377 5.85 1.95 15.66
N THR A 378 6.19 3.23 15.85
CA THR A 378 6.45 4.21 14.79
C THR A 378 7.84 4.86 14.97
N PRO A 379 8.63 5.02 13.89
CA PRO A 379 9.94 5.62 13.96
C PRO A 379 9.87 7.14 14.15
N THR A 380 10.53 7.64 15.19
CA THR A 380 10.75 9.09 15.37
C THR A 380 11.72 9.62 14.31
N PRO A 381 11.67 10.92 13.96
CA PRO A 381 12.62 11.51 12.99
C PRO A 381 14.09 11.31 13.38
N PHE A 382 14.37 11.33 14.69
CA PHE A 382 15.70 11.04 15.23
C PHE A 382 16.12 9.60 14.93
N MET A 383 15.28 8.60 15.24
CA MET A 383 15.61 7.20 14.95
C MET A 383 15.78 6.97 13.45
N MET A 384 14.94 7.58 12.61
CA MET A 384 15.09 7.54 11.15
C MET A 384 16.48 8.03 10.69
N THR A 385 16.95 9.13 11.29
CA THR A 385 18.28 9.69 11.00
C THR A 385 19.38 8.73 11.42
N VAL A 386 19.27 8.13 12.60
CA VAL A 386 20.23 7.13 13.11
C VAL A 386 20.27 5.90 12.19
N THR A 387 19.12 5.41 11.74
CA THR A 387 19.03 4.29 10.80
C THR A 387 19.73 4.62 9.48
N MET A 388 19.44 5.78 8.88
CA MET A 388 20.10 6.19 7.62
C MET A 388 21.60 6.33 7.78
N LEU A 389 22.07 6.93 8.89
CA LEU A 389 23.49 7.03 9.19
C LEU A 389 24.13 5.65 9.33
N LEU A 390 23.48 4.72 10.04
CA LEU A 390 23.96 3.35 10.20
C LEU A 390 24.12 2.64 8.84
N VAL A 391 23.17 2.81 7.92
CA VAL A 391 23.23 2.23 6.57
C VAL A 391 24.44 2.76 5.80
N PHE A 392 24.64 4.07 5.75
CA PHE A 392 25.76 4.68 5.00
C PHE A 392 27.12 4.40 5.65
N VAL A 393 27.21 4.45 6.97
CA VAL A 393 28.44 4.12 7.70
C VAL A 393 28.82 2.66 7.45
N SER A 394 27.86 1.74 7.53
CA SER A 394 28.11 0.32 7.27
C SER A 394 28.52 0.05 5.81
N ALA A 395 27.85 0.73 4.86
CA ALA A 395 28.21 0.65 3.44
C ALA A 395 29.65 1.15 3.19
N PHE A 396 30.02 2.28 3.77
CA PHE A 396 31.36 2.85 3.68
C PHE A 396 32.44 1.91 4.23
N PHE A 397 32.27 1.40 5.45
CA PHE A 397 33.26 0.49 6.04
C PHE A 397 33.43 -0.80 5.24
N THR A 398 32.34 -1.33 4.68
CA THR A 398 32.40 -2.56 3.87
C THR A 398 33.20 -2.34 2.58
N ASP A 399 33.01 -1.19 1.93
CA ASP A 399 33.77 -0.78 0.75
C ASP A 399 35.27 -0.65 1.05
N VAL A 400 35.60 -0.03 2.19
CA VAL A 400 36.99 0.13 2.66
C VAL A 400 37.68 -1.22 2.93
N ILE A 401 36.94 -2.23 3.37
CA ILE A 401 37.47 -3.60 3.57
C ILE A 401 37.79 -4.29 2.24
N GLY A 402 37.28 -3.78 1.11
CA GLY A 402 37.45 -4.38 -0.23
C GLY A 402 36.31 -5.31 -0.64
N VAL A 403 35.18 -5.26 0.08
CA VAL A 403 33.93 -5.94 -0.27
C VAL A 403 32.93 -4.89 -0.77
N HIS A 404 32.01 -5.26 -1.65
CA HIS A 404 31.07 -4.30 -2.23
C HIS A 404 30.20 -3.61 -1.14
N PHE A 405 30.07 -2.28 -1.20
CA PHE A 405 29.35 -1.46 -0.19
C PHE A 405 27.91 -1.92 0.13
N ILE A 406 27.26 -2.61 -0.81
CA ILE A 406 25.89 -3.12 -0.67
C ILE A 406 25.73 -4.10 0.49
N PHE A 407 26.78 -4.86 0.80
CA PHE A 407 26.76 -5.83 1.89
C PHE A 407 26.72 -5.14 3.25
N GLY A 408 27.34 -3.96 3.37
CA GLY A 408 27.25 -3.14 4.57
C GLY A 408 25.83 -2.66 4.84
N ALA A 409 25.13 -2.20 3.80
CA ALA A 409 23.74 -1.79 3.91
C ALA A 409 22.81 -2.97 4.26
N PHE A 410 23.07 -4.15 3.70
CA PHE A 410 22.36 -5.38 4.05
C PHE A 410 22.55 -5.75 5.52
N ILE A 411 23.79 -5.74 6.03
CA ILE A 411 24.07 -6.02 7.45
C ILE A 411 23.35 -5.01 8.36
N ALA A 412 23.33 -3.72 8.00
CA ALA A 412 22.63 -2.68 8.75
C ALA A 412 21.12 -2.96 8.88
N GLY A 413 20.48 -3.56 7.86
CA GLY A 413 19.07 -3.96 7.94
C GLY A 413 18.80 -5.11 8.91
N LEU A 414 19.75 -6.05 9.07
CA LEU A 414 19.65 -7.17 10.02
C LEU A 414 19.79 -6.75 11.49
N VAL A 415 20.36 -5.57 11.74
CA VAL A 415 20.51 -4.99 13.08
C VAL A 415 19.17 -4.55 13.65
N ILE A 416 18.25 -4.13 12.80
CA ILE A 416 17.01 -3.47 13.20
C ILE A 416 16.10 -4.43 13.98
N PRO A 417 15.60 -4.02 15.16
CA PRO A 417 14.67 -4.82 15.93
C PRO A 417 13.34 -4.93 15.18
N ARG A 418 12.80 -6.15 15.14
CA ARG A 418 11.50 -6.45 14.50
C ARG A 418 10.32 -6.34 15.46
N ASP A 419 10.60 -6.00 16.71
CA ASP A 419 9.61 -5.88 17.77
C ASP A 419 8.56 -4.78 17.44
N ASN A 420 7.32 -5.00 17.87
CA ASN A 420 6.23 -4.01 17.92
C ASN A 420 5.88 -3.32 16.58
N GLY A 421 6.16 -3.96 15.43
CA GLY A 421 5.86 -3.38 14.11
C GLY A 421 6.74 -2.19 13.71
N PHE A 422 7.76 -1.84 14.52
CA PHE A 422 8.68 -0.73 14.25
C PHE A 422 9.39 -0.89 12.89
N SER A 423 9.86 -2.11 12.59
CA SER A 423 10.52 -2.42 11.31
C SER A 423 9.60 -2.23 10.09
N ILE A 424 8.31 -2.54 10.24
CA ILE A 424 7.30 -2.37 9.17
C ILE A 424 7.08 -0.88 8.91
N SER A 425 6.84 -0.09 9.97
CA SER A 425 6.66 1.37 9.86
C SER A 425 7.90 2.08 9.31
N LEU A 426 9.10 1.62 9.68
CA LEU A 426 10.36 2.14 9.16
C LEU A 426 10.53 1.81 7.67
N LEU A 427 10.21 0.58 7.28
CA LEU A 427 10.24 0.15 5.90
C LEU A 427 9.28 0.98 5.04
N GLU A 428 8.02 1.16 5.46
CA GLU A 428 7.01 1.94 4.72
C GLU A 428 7.46 3.36 4.38
N LYS A 429 8.26 4.01 5.24
CA LYS A 429 8.78 5.37 5.00
C LYS A 429 9.91 5.43 3.97
N ILE A 430 10.61 4.33 3.71
CA ILE A 430 11.78 4.26 2.82
C ILE A 430 11.41 3.60 1.50
N GLU A 431 10.52 2.61 1.54
CA GLU A 431 10.15 1.74 0.44
C GLU A 431 9.63 2.51 -0.78
N ASP A 432 8.73 3.48 -0.60
CA ASP A 432 8.15 4.24 -1.71
C ASP A 432 9.23 5.05 -2.45
N LEU A 433 10.15 5.68 -1.72
CA LEU A 433 11.26 6.43 -2.32
C LEU A 433 12.21 5.49 -3.08
N VAL A 434 12.56 4.34 -2.49
CA VAL A 434 13.46 3.36 -3.11
C VAL A 434 12.84 2.75 -4.35
N SER A 435 11.59 2.32 -4.27
CA SER A 435 10.90 1.61 -5.34
C SER A 435 10.47 2.51 -6.50
N ILE A 436 10.04 3.74 -6.25
CA ILE A 436 9.55 4.65 -7.29
C ILE A 436 10.69 5.36 -8.02
N LEU A 437 11.74 5.76 -7.29
CA LEU A 437 12.80 6.61 -7.82
C LEU A 437 14.11 5.86 -8.08
N PHE A 438 14.61 5.15 -7.06
CA PHE A 438 15.98 4.64 -7.07
C PHE A 438 16.14 3.32 -7.83
N LEU A 439 15.20 2.37 -7.70
CA LEU A 439 15.25 1.09 -8.41
C LEU A 439 15.21 1.25 -9.94
N PRO A 440 14.30 2.06 -10.53
CA PRO A 440 14.31 2.30 -11.98
C PRO A 440 15.64 2.85 -12.51
N LEU A 441 16.30 3.74 -11.75
CA LEU A 441 17.61 4.28 -12.13
C LEU A 441 18.68 3.18 -12.19
N TYR A 442 18.72 2.33 -11.18
CA TYR A 442 19.67 1.22 -11.12
C TYR A 442 19.47 0.21 -12.25
N PHE A 443 18.23 -0.22 -12.50
CA PHE A 443 17.96 -1.17 -13.59
C PHE A 443 18.14 -0.57 -14.97
N THR A 444 17.90 0.75 -15.12
CA THR A 444 18.24 1.43 -16.37
C THR A 444 19.75 1.46 -16.59
N LEU A 445 20.54 1.76 -15.55
CA LEU A 445 22.00 1.69 -15.65
C LEU A 445 22.48 0.28 -16.04
N SER A 446 21.87 -0.77 -15.47
CA SER A 446 22.14 -2.15 -15.86
C SER A 446 21.75 -2.41 -17.32
N GLY A 447 20.58 -1.96 -17.75
CA GLY A 447 20.08 -2.15 -19.12
C GLY A 447 20.86 -1.36 -20.17
N LEU A 448 21.39 -0.19 -19.82
CA LEU A 448 22.29 0.61 -20.66
C LEU A 448 23.62 -0.12 -20.95
N LYS A 449 24.06 -1.00 -20.03
CA LYS A 449 25.23 -1.87 -20.24
C LYS A 449 24.90 -3.14 -21.04
N THR A 450 23.62 -3.46 -21.25
CA THR A 450 23.18 -4.64 -21.99
C THR A 450 23.10 -4.33 -23.49
N ASP A 451 23.86 -5.07 -24.28
CA ASP A 451 23.86 -4.94 -25.73
C ASP A 451 23.53 -6.28 -26.39
N LEU A 452 22.25 -6.46 -26.74
CA LEU A 452 21.79 -7.63 -27.49
C LEU A 452 22.28 -7.61 -28.94
N GLY A 453 22.75 -6.47 -29.45
CA GLY A 453 23.41 -6.37 -30.75
C GLY A 453 24.78 -7.06 -30.80
N LEU A 454 25.33 -7.51 -29.66
CA LEU A 454 26.53 -8.35 -29.62
C LEU A 454 26.22 -9.85 -29.82
N LEU A 455 24.95 -10.25 -29.68
CA LEU A 455 24.48 -11.64 -29.89
C LEU A 455 24.10 -11.85 -31.37
N ASN A 456 25.05 -11.66 -32.28
CA ASN A 456 24.82 -11.81 -33.72
C ASN A 456 25.18 -13.20 -34.26
N ASP A 457 25.83 -14.04 -33.46
CA ASP A 457 26.29 -15.36 -33.87
C ASP A 457 25.32 -16.46 -33.43
N GLY A 458 25.14 -17.49 -34.27
CA GLY A 458 24.36 -18.67 -33.91
C GLY A 458 24.90 -19.42 -32.68
N THR A 459 26.21 -19.36 -32.45
CA THR A 459 26.85 -19.92 -31.25
C THR A 459 26.44 -19.18 -29.98
N ALA A 460 26.42 -17.85 -30.00
CA ALA A 460 26.01 -17.02 -28.85
C ALA A 460 24.55 -17.25 -28.45
N TRP A 461 23.64 -17.38 -29.44
CA TRP A 461 22.26 -17.77 -29.19
C TRP A 461 22.14 -19.21 -28.67
N GLY A 462 22.92 -20.14 -29.22
CA GLY A 462 23.00 -21.52 -28.72
C GLY A 462 23.36 -21.59 -27.23
N TYR A 463 24.40 -20.86 -26.80
CA TYR A 463 24.76 -20.74 -25.40
C TYR A 463 23.71 -20.02 -24.56
N THR A 464 23.05 -18.99 -25.10
CA THR A 464 21.96 -18.29 -24.40
C THR A 464 20.81 -19.25 -24.08
N PHE A 465 20.35 -20.04 -25.07
CA PHE A 465 19.32 -21.06 -24.85
C PHE A 465 19.78 -22.17 -23.89
N LEU A 466 21.05 -22.59 -23.99
CA LEU A 466 21.63 -23.56 -23.06
C LEU A 466 21.62 -23.06 -21.61
N ILE A 467 22.04 -21.81 -21.38
CA ILE A 467 22.03 -21.18 -20.05
C ILE A 467 20.61 -21.11 -19.51
N ILE A 468 19.64 -20.70 -20.32
CA ILE A 468 18.21 -20.65 -19.94
C ILE A 468 17.70 -22.04 -19.54
N ALA A 469 17.94 -23.04 -20.40
CA ALA A 469 17.47 -24.40 -20.17
C ALA A 469 18.09 -24.98 -18.89
N VAL A 470 19.41 -24.85 -18.72
CA VAL A 470 20.12 -25.37 -17.55
C VAL A 470 19.67 -24.69 -16.28
N ALA A 471 19.55 -23.36 -16.29
CA ALA A 471 19.10 -22.64 -15.11
C ALA A 471 17.66 -22.99 -14.73
N PHE A 472 16.76 -23.12 -15.71
CA PHE A 472 15.39 -23.53 -15.49
C PHE A 472 15.30 -24.96 -14.96
N PHE A 473 15.81 -25.95 -15.71
CA PHE A 473 15.69 -27.36 -15.33
C PHE A 473 16.47 -27.70 -14.08
N GLY A 474 17.65 -27.11 -13.86
CA GLY A 474 18.45 -27.33 -12.66
C GLY A 474 17.70 -26.91 -11.39
N LYS A 475 17.09 -25.72 -11.40
CA LYS A 475 16.26 -25.23 -10.28
C LYS A 475 14.94 -25.99 -10.16
N PHE A 476 14.21 -26.11 -11.27
CA PHE A 476 12.88 -26.71 -11.29
C PHE A 476 12.90 -28.16 -10.81
N ILE A 477 13.78 -28.99 -11.37
CA ILE A 477 13.87 -30.42 -11.04
C ILE A 477 14.35 -30.59 -9.59
N GLY A 478 15.38 -29.85 -9.18
CA GLY A 478 15.93 -29.93 -7.82
C GLY A 478 14.88 -29.62 -6.75
N CYS A 479 14.15 -28.53 -6.91
CA CYS A 479 13.13 -28.13 -5.96
C CYS A 479 11.86 -29.00 -6.03
N ALA A 480 11.39 -29.36 -7.23
CA ALA A 480 10.17 -30.16 -7.39
C ALA A 480 10.35 -31.60 -6.88
N VAL A 481 11.48 -32.24 -7.17
CA VAL A 481 11.76 -33.60 -6.70
C VAL A 481 11.87 -33.62 -5.17
N THR A 482 12.59 -32.67 -4.58
CA THR A 482 12.71 -32.59 -3.12
C THR A 482 11.36 -32.26 -2.47
N ALA A 483 10.55 -31.36 -3.04
CA ALA A 483 9.20 -31.10 -2.55
C ALA A 483 8.32 -32.37 -2.60
N ARG A 484 8.43 -33.18 -3.66
CA ARG A 484 7.70 -34.44 -3.79
C ARG A 484 8.10 -35.45 -2.71
N PHE A 485 9.38 -35.51 -2.35
CA PHE A 485 9.88 -36.33 -1.24
C PHE A 485 9.45 -35.82 0.14
N MET A 486 9.19 -34.52 0.28
CA MET A 486 8.69 -33.91 1.52
C MET A 486 7.15 -34.05 1.69
N GLY A 487 6.47 -34.76 0.79
CA GLY A 487 5.04 -35.10 0.92
C GLY A 487 4.06 -34.21 0.16
N PHE A 488 4.54 -33.25 -0.65
CA PHE A 488 3.67 -32.41 -1.48
C PHE A 488 3.13 -33.17 -2.70
N ASN A 489 1.93 -32.80 -3.14
CA ASN A 489 1.34 -33.32 -4.38
C ASN A 489 2.20 -32.96 -5.60
N THR A 490 2.10 -33.70 -6.70
CA THR A 490 2.89 -33.42 -7.93
C THR A 490 2.66 -32.01 -8.48
N ARG A 491 1.42 -31.50 -8.39
CA ARG A 491 1.08 -30.12 -8.77
C ARG A 491 1.67 -29.08 -7.81
N GLU A 492 1.62 -29.33 -6.50
CA GLU A 492 2.22 -28.47 -5.48
C GLU A 492 3.74 -28.44 -5.62
N ALA A 493 4.37 -29.61 -5.80
CA ALA A 493 5.79 -29.75 -6.04
C ALA A 493 6.24 -29.05 -7.33
N GLY A 494 5.46 -29.18 -8.42
CA GLY A 494 5.69 -28.45 -9.66
C GLY A 494 5.58 -26.93 -9.49
N ALA A 495 4.62 -26.46 -8.70
CA ALA A 495 4.48 -25.04 -8.38
C ALA A 495 5.68 -24.52 -7.57
N ILE A 496 6.13 -25.25 -6.54
CA ILE A 496 7.34 -24.92 -5.77
C ILE A 496 8.56 -24.84 -6.69
N GLY A 497 8.74 -25.81 -7.60
CA GLY A 497 9.82 -25.81 -8.57
C GLY A 497 9.78 -24.61 -9.52
N MET A 498 8.60 -24.25 -10.03
CA MET A 498 8.43 -23.09 -10.92
C MET A 498 8.75 -21.79 -10.21
N LEU A 499 8.23 -21.62 -9.00
CA LEU A 499 8.41 -20.42 -8.17
C LEU A 499 9.87 -20.26 -7.72
N MET A 500 10.55 -21.35 -7.33
CA MET A 500 11.98 -21.32 -6.97
C MET A 500 12.91 -21.00 -8.13
N SER A 501 12.47 -21.28 -9.37
CA SER A 501 13.20 -20.93 -10.59
C SER A 501 13.11 -19.44 -10.92
N CYS A 502 12.30 -18.67 -10.18
CA CYS A 502 12.18 -17.24 -10.38
C CYS A 502 13.53 -16.55 -10.18
N LYS A 503 13.95 -15.85 -11.23
CA LYS A 503 15.06 -14.90 -11.17
C LYS A 503 14.53 -13.50 -10.90
N GLY A 504 15.44 -12.56 -10.67
CA GLY A 504 15.00 -11.21 -10.33
C GLY A 504 16.12 -10.23 -10.08
N LEU A 505 15.78 -9.20 -9.33
CA LEU A 505 16.62 -8.03 -9.09
C LEU A 505 18.00 -8.38 -8.56
N VAL A 506 18.05 -9.31 -7.61
CA VAL A 506 19.28 -9.75 -6.96
C VAL A 506 20.28 -10.33 -7.96
N GLU A 507 19.81 -11.08 -8.95
CA GLU A 507 20.68 -11.66 -9.98
C GLU A 507 21.30 -10.58 -10.87
N LEU A 508 20.53 -9.58 -11.30
CA LEU A 508 21.08 -8.48 -12.09
C LEU A 508 22.14 -7.69 -11.31
N ILE A 509 21.98 -7.60 -9.99
CA ILE A 509 22.97 -6.99 -9.12
C ILE A 509 24.26 -7.82 -9.10
N VAL A 510 24.14 -9.13 -8.91
CA VAL A 510 25.27 -10.07 -9.01
C VAL A 510 25.99 -9.93 -10.35
N LEU A 511 25.25 -9.91 -11.46
CA LEU A 511 25.80 -9.78 -12.81
C LEU A 511 26.53 -8.44 -13.02
N ASN A 512 25.99 -7.34 -12.51
CA ASN A 512 26.66 -6.03 -12.59
C ASN A 512 27.96 -5.99 -11.78
N ILE A 513 27.98 -6.63 -10.62
CA ILE A 513 29.18 -6.77 -9.80
C ILE A 513 30.21 -7.62 -10.55
N GLY A 514 29.79 -8.74 -11.14
CA GLY A 514 30.66 -9.60 -11.95
C GLY A 514 31.26 -8.89 -13.16
N LEU A 515 30.47 -8.07 -13.88
CA LEU A 515 30.95 -7.25 -14.99
C LEU A 515 31.94 -6.17 -14.51
N SER A 516 31.66 -5.52 -13.37
CA SER A 516 32.53 -4.47 -12.82
C SER A 516 33.83 -5.03 -12.24
N ALA A 517 33.81 -6.25 -11.72
CA ALA A 517 34.98 -7.00 -11.26
C ALA A 517 35.77 -7.65 -12.41
N GLY A 518 35.31 -7.51 -13.67
CA GLY A 518 35.97 -8.07 -14.86
C GLY A 518 35.85 -9.60 -14.99
N ILE A 519 34.94 -10.23 -14.24
CA ILE A 519 34.69 -11.68 -14.32
C ILE A 519 33.88 -12.02 -15.57
N LEU A 520 32.91 -11.16 -15.91
CA LEU A 520 32.08 -11.28 -17.11
C LEU A 520 32.51 -10.28 -18.16
N ASP A 521 32.51 -10.70 -19.42
CA ASP A 521 32.55 -9.78 -20.57
C ASP A 521 31.13 -9.29 -20.94
N THR A 522 31.00 -8.18 -21.67
CA THR A 522 29.70 -7.58 -22.03
C THR A 522 28.80 -8.54 -22.81
N LYS A 523 29.38 -9.43 -23.63
CA LYS A 523 28.63 -10.45 -24.38
C LYS A 523 28.03 -11.50 -23.43
N SER A 524 28.84 -12.08 -22.54
CA SER A 524 28.37 -13.04 -21.53
C SER A 524 27.38 -12.43 -20.55
N PHE A 525 27.63 -11.18 -20.12
CA PHE A 525 26.69 -10.40 -19.30
C PHE A 525 25.31 -10.32 -19.97
N SER A 526 25.27 -9.98 -21.26
CA SER A 526 24.00 -9.88 -22.01
C SER A 526 23.27 -11.22 -22.13
N MET A 527 23.98 -12.34 -22.26
CA MET A 527 23.37 -13.69 -22.24
C MET A 527 22.70 -14.00 -20.89
N PHE A 528 23.35 -13.69 -19.77
CA PHE A 528 22.79 -13.91 -18.44
C PHE A 528 21.62 -12.96 -18.12
N VAL A 529 21.69 -11.70 -18.56
CA VAL A 529 20.57 -10.75 -18.44
C VAL A 529 19.35 -11.27 -19.21
N MET A 530 19.54 -11.75 -20.44
CA MET A 530 18.45 -12.36 -21.22
C MET A 530 17.83 -13.57 -20.51
N MET A 531 18.68 -14.42 -19.93
CA MET A 531 18.21 -15.56 -19.16
C MET A 531 17.37 -15.14 -17.95
N ALA A 532 17.80 -14.14 -17.18
CA ALA A 532 17.05 -13.64 -16.03
C ALA A 532 15.67 -13.09 -16.45
N VAL A 533 15.63 -12.26 -17.50
CA VAL A 533 14.37 -11.66 -17.99
C VAL A 533 13.39 -12.73 -18.49
N ILE A 534 13.86 -13.66 -19.32
CA ILE A 534 13.01 -14.72 -19.91
C ILE A 534 12.45 -15.62 -18.81
N LEU A 535 13.29 -16.06 -17.88
CA LEU A 535 12.88 -17.02 -16.86
C LEU A 535 11.84 -16.41 -15.91
N THR A 536 12.05 -15.18 -15.45
CA THR A 536 11.07 -14.47 -14.61
C THR A 536 9.75 -14.23 -15.35
N PHE A 537 9.79 -13.87 -16.63
CA PHE A 537 8.59 -13.65 -17.43
C PHE A 537 7.74 -14.92 -17.58
N ILE A 538 8.39 -16.09 -17.69
CA ILE A 538 7.74 -17.41 -17.82
C ILE A 538 7.21 -17.92 -16.47
N THR A 539 7.83 -17.55 -15.33
CA THR A 539 7.44 -18.02 -13.99
C THR A 539 5.97 -17.77 -13.65
N SER A 540 5.47 -16.55 -13.82
CA SER A 540 4.09 -16.19 -13.49
C SER A 540 3.05 -17.04 -14.26
N PRO A 541 3.04 -17.05 -15.62
CA PRO A 541 2.04 -17.82 -16.38
C PRO A 541 2.16 -19.34 -16.16
N CYS A 542 3.37 -19.90 -16.07
CA CYS A 542 3.53 -21.33 -15.82
C CYS A 542 3.04 -21.74 -14.43
N THR A 543 3.22 -20.89 -13.41
CA THR A 543 2.72 -21.19 -12.05
C THR A 543 1.20 -21.25 -12.04
N VAL A 544 0.53 -20.34 -12.73
CA VAL A 544 -0.94 -20.34 -12.88
C VAL A 544 -1.42 -21.58 -13.64
N ALA A 545 -0.70 -21.98 -14.70
CA ALA A 545 -1.03 -23.16 -15.48
C ALA A 545 -0.87 -24.47 -14.67
N ILE A 546 0.16 -24.58 -13.82
CA ILE A 546 0.42 -25.75 -12.99
C ILE A 546 -0.50 -25.80 -11.77
N TYR A 547 -0.81 -24.64 -11.16
CA TYR A 547 -1.55 -24.53 -9.89
C TYR A 547 -2.71 -23.51 -9.97
N PRO A 548 -3.84 -23.91 -10.61
CA PRO A 548 -5.01 -23.06 -10.79
C PRO A 548 -5.76 -22.79 -9.47
N GLU A 549 -6.52 -21.69 -9.43
CA GLU A 549 -7.20 -21.17 -8.23
C GLU A 549 -8.13 -22.18 -7.53
N GLN A 550 -8.79 -23.04 -8.31
CA GLN A 550 -9.78 -24.01 -7.81
C GLN A 550 -9.20 -25.11 -6.89
N ILE A 551 -7.87 -25.30 -6.91
CA ILE A 551 -7.19 -26.43 -6.24
C ILE A 551 -6.39 -25.93 -5.01
N ARG A 552 -6.41 -24.62 -4.75
CA ARG A 552 -5.59 -23.99 -3.71
C ARG A 552 -6.17 -24.28 -2.33
N GLN A 553 -5.34 -24.82 -1.46
CA GLN A 553 -5.68 -24.99 -0.05
C GLN A 553 -5.06 -23.85 0.76
N HIS A 554 -5.90 -22.94 1.23
CA HIS A 554 -5.52 -21.84 2.08
C HIS A 554 -5.29 -22.33 3.52
N ILE A 555 -4.22 -21.87 4.17
CA ILE A 555 -3.94 -22.18 5.57
C ILE A 555 -4.91 -21.34 6.42
N THR A 556 -5.98 -21.95 6.91
CA THR A 556 -6.75 -21.35 8.00
C THR A 556 -5.91 -21.44 9.27
N LEU A 557 -5.37 -20.31 9.72
CA LEU A 557 -4.43 -20.17 10.83
C LEU A 557 -4.94 -20.65 12.22
N ASN A 558 -6.17 -21.18 12.30
CA ASN A 558 -6.79 -21.67 13.54
C ASN A 558 -6.84 -23.20 13.72
N LYS A 559 -6.25 -24.01 12.83
CA LYS A 559 -6.31 -25.48 12.96
C LYS A 559 -5.43 -26.07 14.08
N ALA A 560 -4.62 -25.27 14.78
CA ALA A 560 -3.62 -25.79 15.73
C ALA A 560 -4.00 -25.75 17.23
N SER A 561 -5.13 -25.14 17.62
CA SER A 561 -5.48 -24.98 19.05
C SER A 561 -6.86 -25.50 19.47
N SER A 562 -7.56 -26.23 18.60
CA SER A 562 -8.87 -26.84 18.94
C SER A 562 -9.11 -28.17 18.23
N GLU A 563 -8.14 -29.09 18.25
CA GLU A 563 -8.43 -30.50 17.95
C GLU A 563 -8.64 -31.27 19.25
N ASP A 564 -9.89 -31.27 19.72
CA ASP A 564 -10.42 -32.40 20.48
C ASP A 564 -10.92 -33.44 19.45
N PRO A 565 -10.25 -34.59 19.28
CA PRO A 565 -10.57 -35.57 18.23
C PRO A 565 -11.96 -36.21 18.39
N ALA A 566 -12.65 -35.98 19.51
CA ALA A 566 -14.01 -36.43 19.76
C ALA A 566 -15.11 -35.58 19.07
N ALA A 567 -14.79 -34.40 18.53
CA ALA A 567 -15.79 -33.49 17.95
C ALA A 567 -16.04 -33.68 16.44
N LYS A 568 -15.18 -34.44 15.72
CA LYS A 568 -15.28 -34.65 14.26
C LYS A 568 -16.47 -35.53 13.80
N GLY A 569 -17.29 -36.02 14.73
CA GLY A 569 -18.45 -36.88 14.42
C GLY A 569 -19.81 -36.20 14.48
N ARG A 570 -19.92 -34.93 14.91
CA ARG A 570 -21.22 -34.29 15.13
C ARG A 570 -21.44 -33.15 14.16
N ARG A 571 -21.70 -33.50 12.90
CA ARG A 571 -22.48 -32.65 12.00
C ARG A 571 -23.80 -32.42 12.74
N ARG A 572 -23.95 -31.26 13.39
CA ARG A 572 -25.22 -30.84 13.98
C ARG A 572 -26.09 -30.53 12.78
N SER A 573 -26.65 -31.57 12.15
CA SER A 573 -27.82 -31.39 11.32
C SER A 573 -28.76 -30.60 12.20
N THR A 574 -29.26 -29.48 11.69
CA THR A 574 -30.54 -28.95 12.11
C THR A 574 -31.51 -30.10 11.94
N ALA A 575 -31.64 -30.92 12.98
CA ALA A 575 -32.79 -31.78 13.16
C ALA A 575 -33.94 -30.78 13.14
N VAL A 576 -34.70 -30.82 12.05
CA VAL A 576 -36.08 -30.39 12.06
C VAL A 576 -36.72 -31.29 13.11
N ASP A 577 -36.67 -30.85 14.38
CA ASP A 577 -37.54 -31.40 15.40
C ASP A 577 -38.95 -31.15 14.86
N GLY A 578 -39.66 -32.22 14.52
CA GLY A 578 -41.05 -32.21 14.05
C GLY A 578 -42.05 -31.73 15.10
N THR A 579 -41.63 -30.85 16.01
CA THR A 579 -42.47 -30.08 16.92
C THR A 579 -42.34 -28.63 16.50
N GLY A 580 -43.47 -27.95 16.24
CA GLY A 580 -43.56 -26.59 15.67
C GLY A 580 -42.97 -25.45 16.53
N SER A 581 -41.77 -25.65 17.07
CA SER A 581 -40.96 -24.65 17.74
C SER A 581 -40.24 -23.80 16.69
N LEU A 582 -40.39 -22.48 16.82
CA LEU A 582 -39.74 -21.50 15.96
C LEU A 582 -38.21 -21.74 15.95
N PRO A 583 -37.56 -21.81 14.78
CA PRO A 583 -36.11 -21.95 14.70
C PRO A 583 -35.46 -20.69 15.27
N LEU A 584 -35.07 -20.73 16.54
CA LEU A 584 -34.26 -19.71 17.18
C LEU A 584 -32.89 -19.68 16.51
N MET A 585 -32.49 -18.50 16.05
CA MET A 585 -31.36 -18.37 15.14
C MET A 585 -30.04 -18.63 15.86
N THR A 586 -29.17 -19.37 15.18
CA THR A 586 -27.85 -19.72 15.64
C THR A 586 -26.75 -19.21 14.72
N ARG A 587 -27.00 -18.38 13.70
CA ARG A 587 -25.94 -17.95 12.75
C ARG A 587 -26.15 -16.55 12.19
N PHE A 588 -25.24 -15.63 12.49
CA PHE A 588 -25.22 -14.28 11.94
C PHE A 588 -23.80 -13.87 11.53
N THR A 589 -23.66 -13.20 10.39
CA THR A 589 -22.43 -12.48 10.05
C THR A 589 -22.67 -10.98 10.21
N VAL A 590 -21.87 -10.34 11.07
CA VAL A 590 -21.90 -8.90 11.37
C VAL A 590 -20.63 -8.23 10.89
N VAL A 591 -20.80 -7.26 9.98
CA VAL A 591 -19.70 -6.48 9.42
C VAL A 591 -19.55 -5.16 10.20
N LEU A 592 -18.38 -4.93 10.81
CA LEU A 592 -18.06 -3.65 11.47
C LEU A 592 -17.16 -2.80 10.56
N SER A 593 -17.58 -1.57 10.25
CA SER A 593 -16.78 -0.63 9.45
C SER A 593 -15.72 0.14 10.26
N LYS A 594 -16.00 0.39 11.53
CA LYS A 594 -15.17 1.20 12.43
C LYS A 594 -15.13 0.62 13.84
N ILE A 595 -14.04 0.91 14.55
CA ILE A 595 -13.91 0.65 15.99
C ILE A 595 -15.00 1.35 16.83
N GLU A 596 -15.50 2.50 16.37
CA GLU A 596 -16.56 3.27 17.03
C GLU A 596 -17.85 2.46 17.20
N HIS A 597 -18.10 1.47 16.34
CA HIS A 597 -19.30 0.64 16.38
C HIS A 597 -19.16 -0.61 17.27
N LEU A 598 -17.97 -0.83 17.83
CA LEU A 598 -17.70 -1.98 18.70
C LEU A 598 -18.61 -2.01 19.94
N PRO A 599 -18.86 -0.89 20.67
CA PRO A 599 -19.77 -0.88 21.81
C PRO A 599 -21.21 -1.26 21.45
N ALA A 600 -21.67 -0.88 20.26
CA ALA A 600 -23.01 -1.22 19.79
C ALA A 600 -23.16 -2.71 19.46
N VAL A 601 -22.12 -3.36 18.93
CA VAL A 601 -22.12 -4.82 18.76
C VAL A 601 -21.96 -5.55 20.09
N MET A 602 -21.20 -5.00 21.03
CA MET A 602 -21.09 -5.54 22.40
C MET A 602 -22.43 -5.49 23.14
N THR A 603 -23.19 -4.40 23.01
CA THR A 603 -24.54 -4.31 23.59
C THR A 603 -25.52 -5.27 22.91
N LEU A 604 -25.48 -5.38 21.58
CA LEU A 604 -26.30 -6.34 20.83
C LEU A 604 -26.00 -7.80 21.23
N THR A 605 -24.73 -8.16 21.35
CA THR A 605 -24.31 -9.50 21.80
C THR A 605 -24.75 -9.78 23.22
N GLN A 606 -24.78 -8.79 24.10
CA GLN A 606 -25.33 -8.91 25.45
C GLN A 606 -26.84 -9.16 25.42
N PHE A 607 -27.61 -8.48 24.56
CA PHE A 607 -29.05 -8.72 24.43
C PHE A 607 -29.40 -10.07 23.81
N LEU A 608 -28.50 -10.65 23.02
CA LEU A 608 -28.65 -12.01 22.52
C LEU A 608 -28.33 -13.08 23.57
N GLN A 609 -27.75 -12.72 24.72
CA GLN A 609 -27.52 -13.67 25.82
C GLN A 609 -28.79 -13.90 26.63
N PRO A 610 -29.09 -15.15 27.03
CA PRO A 610 -30.12 -15.39 28.04
C PRO A 610 -29.68 -14.81 29.40
N PRO A 611 -30.62 -14.30 30.22
CA PRO A 611 -30.29 -13.69 31.50
C PRO A 611 -29.56 -14.67 32.42
N LEU A 612 -28.42 -14.23 32.99
CA LEU A 612 -27.69 -14.97 34.01
C LEU A 612 -28.61 -15.20 35.22
N LYS A 613 -29.01 -16.45 35.48
CA LYS A 613 -29.66 -16.82 36.75
C LYS A 613 -28.72 -16.44 37.89
N SER A 614 -29.10 -15.45 38.70
CA SER A 614 -28.39 -15.10 39.93
C SER A 614 -28.38 -16.32 40.85
N ALA A 615 -27.19 -16.82 41.18
CA ALA A 615 -27.04 -17.94 42.10
C ALA A 615 -27.45 -17.50 43.53
N SER A 616 -28.74 -17.63 43.86
CA SER A 616 -29.24 -17.47 45.22
C SER A 616 -29.45 -18.84 45.85
N THR A 617 -28.36 -19.45 46.34
CA THR A 617 -28.42 -20.46 47.42
C THR A 617 -27.05 -20.53 48.09
N PRO A 618 -26.90 -20.23 49.39
CA PRO A 618 -25.63 -20.38 50.08
C PRO A 618 -25.34 -21.88 50.27
N PRO A 619 -24.13 -22.39 49.91
CA PRO A 619 -23.82 -23.78 50.14
C PRO A 619 -23.54 -24.01 51.63
N THR A 620 -24.35 -24.84 52.26
CA THR A 620 -24.05 -25.47 53.55
C THR A 620 -22.70 -26.17 53.52
N ALA A 621 -21.83 -25.79 54.46
CA ALA A 621 -20.51 -26.37 54.67
C ALA A 621 -20.60 -27.90 54.88
N ARG A 622 -19.90 -28.66 54.04
CA ARG A 622 -19.58 -30.07 54.30
C ARG A 622 -18.09 -30.21 54.52
N SER A 623 -17.76 -30.87 55.63
CA SER A 623 -16.43 -31.04 56.19
C SER A 623 -15.50 -31.86 55.30
N ILE A 624 -14.24 -31.42 55.28
CA ILE A 624 -13.10 -32.12 54.69
C ILE A 624 -12.67 -33.24 55.65
N ARG A 625 -12.50 -34.46 55.14
CA ARG A 625 -11.68 -35.51 55.77
C ARG A 625 -10.48 -35.81 54.87
N SER A 626 -9.35 -35.98 55.55
CA SER A 626 -7.97 -36.15 55.11
C SER A 626 -7.62 -37.55 54.58
N SER A 627 -6.69 -37.62 53.63
CA SER A 627 -5.53 -38.55 53.55
C SER A 627 -4.76 -38.22 52.25
N ASP A 628 -3.57 -37.63 52.37
CA ASP A 628 -2.26 -38.29 52.23
C ASP A 628 -1.90 -38.60 50.77
N GLU A 629 -1.05 -37.78 50.13
CA GLU A 629 0.35 -38.18 49.83
C GLU A 629 1.18 -37.05 49.17
N LYS A 630 2.36 -36.87 49.75
CA LYS A 630 3.67 -36.38 49.23
C LYS A 630 3.84 -34.97 48.61
N VAL A 631 4.77 -34.28 49.26
CA VAL A 631 5.34 -32.94 49.02
C VAL A 631 6.63 -33.08 48.22
N ASP A 632 6.81 -32.24 47.20
CA ASP A 632 8.13 -31.80 46.72
C ASP A 632 8.15 -30.27 46.61
N ILE A 633 9.23 -29.68 47.12
CA ILE A 633 9.46 -28.24 47.36
C ILE A 633 10.26 -27.65 46.20
N VAL A 634 9.78 -26.57 45.55
CA VAL A 634 10.62 -25.54 44.89
C VAL A 634 9.94 -24.16 44.99
N ASP A 635 10.80 -23.16 45.28
CA ASP A 635 10.60 -21.75 45.65
C ASP A 635 9.75 -20.82 44.75
N PRO A 636 9.32 -19.65 45.29
CA PRO A 636 8.30 -18.77 44.74
C PRO A 636 8.87 -17.63 43.88
N THR A 637 8.22 -17.29 42.77
CA THR A 637 8.13 -15.92 42.18
C THR A 637 7.45 -15.97 40.80
N LEU A 638 6.10 -15.97 40.78
CA LEU A 638 5.24 -15.51 39.67
C LEU A 638 3.77 -15.75 40.06
N PRO A 639 2.82 -14.81 39.85
CA PRO A 639 1.41 -15.04 40.14
C PRO A 639 0.79 -15.90 39.05
N THR A 640 0.77 -17.22 39.23
CA THR A 640 0.05 -18.15 38.38
C THR A 640 -1.43 -18.13 38.75
N LEU A 641 -2.24 -17.42 37.97
CA LEU A 641 -3.70 -17.63 37.92
C LEU A 641 -3.94 -18.99 37.28
N SER A 642 -4.34 -19.97 38.09
CA SER A 642 -4.76 -21.30 37.63
C SER A 642 -6.03 -21.19 36.78
N PRO A 643 -6.12 -21.95 35.66
CA PRO A 643 -7.35 -21.98 34.86
C PRO A 643 -8.39 -22.82 35.62
N ILE A 644 -9.50 -22.19 35.98
CA ILE A 644 -10.69 -22.90 36.45
C ILE A 644 -11.15 -23.81 35.31
N ALA A 645 -11.22 -25.10 35.62
CA ALA A 645 -11.68 -26.16 34.73
C ALA A 645 -13.01 -25.77 34.05
N SER A 646 -13.01 -25.73 32.72
CA SER A 646 -14.21 -25.56 31.89
C SER A 646 -14.32 -26.74 30.93
N GLY A 647 -14.75 -27.89 31.45
CA GLY A 647 -15.44 -28.87 30.63
C GLY A 647 -16.87 -28.36 30.33
N PRO A 648 -17.46 -28.65 29.16
CA PRO A 648 -18.83 -28.29 28.86
C PRO A 648 -19.77 -29.26 29.59
N SER A 649 -19.99 -29.05 30.88
CA SER A 649 -21.12 -29.68 31.57
C SER A 649 -22.41 -29.00 31.09
N ALA A 650 -23.20 -29.78 30.35
CA ALA A 650 -24.51 -29.41 29.86
C ALA A 650 -25.40 -28.92 31.02
N VAL A 651 -25.71 -27.62 31.02
CA VAL A 651 -26.80 -27.05 31.81
C VAL A 651 -28.08 -27.28 31.02
N SER A 652 -29.07 -27.88 31.68
CA SER A 652 -30.29 -28.49 31.15
C SER A 652 -31.38 -27.53 30.67
N ASP A 653 -31.06 -26.32 30.20
CA ASP A 653 -32.02 -25.42 29.56
C ASP A 653 -31.62 -25.31 28.09
N GLY A 654 -32.47 -25.77 27.17
CA GLY A 654 -32.22 -25.87 25.71
C GLY A 654 -31.99 -24.54 24.96
N THR A 655 -31.49 -23.49 25.62
CA THR A 655 -31.13 -22.22 24.99
C THR A 655 -29.69 -22.27 24.43
N PRO A 656 -29.49 -22.01 23.12
CA PRO A 656 -28.16 -21.99 22.53
C PRO A 656 -27.31 -20.85 23.14
N ARG A 657 -26.07 -21.17 23.54
CA ARG A 657 -25.09 -20.15 23.96
C ARG A 657 -24.45 -19.54 22.71
N VAL A 658 -24.53 -18.22 22.57
CA VAL A 658 -23.91 -17.48 21.46
C VAL A 658 -22.40 -17.59 21.55
N SER A 659 -21.75 -17.97 20.45
CA SER A 659 -20.30 -17.87 20.25
C SER A 659 -19.94 -16.73 19.30
N ILE A 660 -18.82 -16.05 19.56
CA ILE A 660 -18.33 -14.95 18.71
C ILE A 660 -17.05 -15.40 18.02
N ASN A 661 -16.96 -15.12 16.73
CA ASN A 661 -15.78 -15.33 15.93
C ASN A 661 -15.38 -14.02 15.26
N ALA A 662 -14.32 -13.39 15.77
CA ALA A 662 -13.84 -12.12 15.29
C ALA A 662 -12.85 -12.32 14.13
N LEU A 663 -13.23 -11.94 12.90
CA LEU A 663 -12.37 -11.97 11.72
C LEU A 663 -11.83 -10.57 11.41
N ARG A 664 -10.56 -10.33 11.73
CA ARG A 664 -9.86 -9.09 11.38
C ARG A 664 -9.34 -9.17 9.96
N LEU A 665 -9.75 -8.23 9.10
CA LEU A 665 -9.24 -8.10 7.72
C LEU A 665 -8.26 -6.92 7.64
N ILE A 666 -7.08 -7.16 7.06
CA ILE A 666 -6.10 -6.12 6.74
C ILE A 666 -5.84 -6.15 5.24
N GLU A 667 -5.80 -4.97 4.62
CA GLU A 667 -5.50 -4.84 3.20
C GLU A 667 -4.04 -5.21 2.91
N LEU A 668 -3.87 -6.14 1.97
CA LEU A 668 -2.57 -6.45 1.37
C LEU A 668 -2.32 -5.47 0.22
N THR A 669 -1.48 -4.49 0.45
CA THR A 669 -1.01 -3.57 -0.60
C THR A 669 0.09 -4.24 -1.44
N GLU A 670 0.41 -3.68 -2.62
CA GLU A 670 1.55 -4.13 -3.44
C GLU A 670 2.93 -3.83 -2.81
N ARG A 671 2.95 -3.25 -1.61
CA ARG A 671 4.18 -2.94 -0.89
C ARG A 671 4.83 -4.20 -0.35
N THR A 672 6.15 -4.25 -0.35
CA THR A 672 6.93 -5.32 0.24
C THR A 672 6.75 -5.37 1.77
N SER A 673 6.55 -4.22 2.43
CA SER A 673 6.11 -4.14 3.83
C SER A 673 4.81 -4.88 4.13
N ALA A 674 3.92 -5.07 3.15
CA ALA A 674 2.68 -5.83 3.34
C ALA A 674 2.96 -7.33 3.56
N VAL A 675 4.04 -7.85 2.97
CA VAL A 675 4.50 -9.24 3.17
C VAL A 675 4.95 -9.46 4.60
N MET A 676 5.69 -8.50 5.17
CA MET A 676 6.12 -8.56 6.57
C MET A 676 4.92 -8.62 7.53
N LYS A 677 3.80 -7.99 7.17
CA LYS A 677 2.54 -8.09 7.94
C LYS A 677 1.97 -9.50 7.88
N VAL A 678 2.00 -10.16 6.71
CA VAL A 678 1.57 -11.56 6.54
C VAL A 678 2.40 -12.52 7.39
N THR A 679 3.73 -12.36 7.38
CA THR A 679 4.61 -13.22 8.18
C THR A 679 4.48 -12.96 9.68
N ALA A 680 4.21 -11.71 10.08
CA ALA A 680 3.98 -11.30 11.46
C ALA A 680 2.51 -11.42 11.91
N ALA A 681 1.63 -12.03 11.12
CA ALA A 681 0.18 -12.07 11.38
C ALA A 681 -0.18 -12.62 12.77
N GLU A 682 0.55 -13.62 13.25
CA GLU A 682 0.29 -14.23 14.57
C GLU A 682 0.62 -13.29 15.74
N GLU A 683 1.74 -12.56 15.66
CA GLU A 683 2.11 -11.55 16.65
C GLU A 683 1.16 -10.34 16.58
N LEU A 684 0.77 -9.94 15.38
CA LEU A 684 -0.24 -8.90 15.15
C LEU A 684 -1.59 -9.30 15.74
N MET A 685 -2.04 -10.54 15.57
CA MET A 685 -3.32 -11.02 16.10
C MET A 685 -3.39 -10.97 17.63
N HIS A 686 -2.28 -11.27 18.32
CA HIS A 686 -2.25 -11.20 19.79
C HIS A 686 -2.25 -9.77 20.32
N ARG A 687 -1.69 -8.82 19.55
CA ARG A 687 -1.57 -7.41 19.95
C ARG A 687 -2.63 -6.49 19.36
N ASP A 688 -3.39 -6.94 18.38
CA ASP A 688 -4.45 -6.16 17.77
C ASP A 688 -5.44 -5.73 18.88
N THR A 689 -5.59 -4.42 19.03
CA THR A 689 -6.37 -3.81 20.10
C THR A 689 -7.83 -4.21 19.99
N LEU A 690 -8.37 -4.35 18.79
CA LEU A 690 -9.76 -4.75 18.55
C LEU A 690 -10.00 -6.20 18.95
N ILE A 691 -9.11 -7.11 18.55
CA ILE A 691 -9.19 -8.52 18.94
C ILE A 691 -9.04 -8.67 20.45
N SER A 692 -8.12 -7.93 21.07
CA SER A 692 -7.92 -7.95 22.53
C SER A 692 -9.16 -7.45 23.29
N VAL A 693 -9.78 -6.36 22.82
CA VAL A 693 -11.03 -5.83 23.38
C VAL A 693 -12.17 -6.83 23.24
N MET A 694 -12.32 -7.50 22.09
CA MET A 694 -13.33 -8.54 21.89
C MET A 694 -13.10 -9.75 22.79
N ARG A 695 -11.84 -10.22 22.92
CA ARG A 695 -11.48 -11.34 23.80
C ARG A 695 -11.79 -11.01 25.27
N THR A 696 -11.48 -9.78 25.69
CA THR A 696 -11.74 -9.29 27.05
C THR A 696 -13.24 -9.20 27.31
N PHE A 697 -14.01 -8.64 26.38
CA PHE A 697 -15.48 -8.60 26.45
C PHE A 697 -16.10 -9.99 26.55
N GLY A 698 -15.63 -10.93 25.73
CA GLY A 698 -16.08 -12.32 25.78
C GLY A 698 -15.75 -13.00 27.12
N HIS A 699 -14.55 -12.76 27.64
CA HIS A 699 -14.16 -13.27 28.95
C HIS A 699 -15.06 -12.74 30.08
N LEU A 700 -15.34 -11.43 30.08
CA LEU A 700 -16.20 -10.79 31.09
C LEU A 700 -17.66 -11.28 31.01
N ASN A 701 -18.19 -11.52 29.80
CA ASN A 701 -19.57 -11.94 29.58
C ASN A 701 -19.75 -13.46 29.40
N ARG A 702 -18.69 -14.26 29.62
CA ARG A 702 -18.67 -15.72 29.42
C ARG A 702 -19.11 -16.16 28.01
N ILE A 703 -18.74 -15.38 27.01
CA ILE A 703 -18.93 -15.66 25.59
C ILE A 703 -17.63 -16.25 25.04
N PRO A 704 -17.64 -17.46 24.45
CA PRO A 704 -16.46 -17.97 23.77
C PRO A 704 -16.16 -17.09 22.55
N VAL A 705 -14.97 -16.48 22.54
CA VAL A 705 -14.48 -15.64 21.44
C VAL A 705 -13.32 -16.35 20.74
N SER A 706 -13.55 -16.77 19.51
CA SER A 706 -12.49 -17.15 18.58
C SER A 706 -12.03 -15.93 17.79
N SER A 707 -10.75 -15.84 17.47
CA SER A 707 -10.19 -14.74 16.68
C SER A 707 -9.40 -15.26 15.50
N ALA A 708 -9.55 -14.62 14.34
CA ALA A 708 -8.80 -14.89 13.13
C ALA A 708 -8.33 -13.56 12.50
N LEU A 709 -7.17 -13.59 11.86
CA LEU A 709 -6.61 -12.47 11.11
C LEU A 709 -6.32 -12.92 9.68
N SER A 710 -6.82 -12.17 8.69
CA SER A 710 -6.56 -12.41 7.27
C SER A 710 -6.03 -11.14 6.62
N ILE A 711 -4.94 -11.28 5.87
CA ILE A 711 -4.24 -10.18 5.21
C ILE A 711 -4.28 -10.45 3.70
N ILE A 712 -5.18 -9.76 2.99
CA ILE A 712 -5.54 -10.07 1.60
C ILE A 712 -5.89 -8.79 0.81
N PRO A 713 -5.82 -8.82 -0.54
CA PRO A 713 -6.20 -7.67 -1.36
C PRO A 713 -7.69 -7.32 -1.20
N GLN A 714 -8.03 -6.04 -1.38
CA GLN A 714 -9.38 -5.52 -1.13
C GLN A 714 -10.48 -6.26 -1.91
N ASP A 715 -10.19 -6.63 -3.17
CA ASP A 715 -11.12 -7.34 -4.04
C ASP A 715 -11.53 -8.72 -3.50
N SER A 716 -10.67 -9.34 -2.69
CA SER A 716 -10.86 -10.69 -2.13
C SER A 716 -11.54 -10.68 -0.77
N PHE A 717 -11.78 -9.52 -0.16
CA PHE A 717 -12.33 -9.46 1.19
C PHE A 717 -13.67 -10.18 1.32
N SER A 718 -14.58 -10.04 0.33
CA SER A 718 -15.88 -10.73 0.35
C SER A 718 -15.68 -12.25 0.38
N SER A 719 -14.85 -12.79 -0.51
CA SER A 719 -14.58 -14.23 -0.57
C SER A 719 -13.98 -14.80 0.72
N SER A 720 -13.13 -14.03 1.41
CA SER A 720 -12.54 -14.46 2.68
C SER A 720 -13.54 -14.45 3.82
N VAL A 721 -14.43 -13.45 3.87
CA VAL A 721 -15.55 -13.43 4.83
C VAL A 721 -16.43 -14.66 4.61
N ILE A 722 -16.75 -14.97 3.36
CA ILE A 722 -17.63 -16.10 2.99
C ILE A 722 -16.98 -17.44 3.32
N SER A 723 -15.70 -17.63 2.98
CA SER A 723 -14.97 -18.85 3.34
C SER A 723 -14.91 -19.01 4.85
N HIS A 724 -14.59 -17.94 5.58
CA HIS A 724 -14.51 -18.00 7.04
C HIS A 724 -15.87 -18.31 7.70
N ALA A 725 -16.95 -17.70 7.21
CA ALA A 725 -18.31 -17.99 7.67
C ALA A 725 -18.72 -19.45 7.38
N ARG A 726 -18.31 -19.99 6.23
CA ARG A 726 -18.54 -21.39 5.84
C ARG A 726 -17.73 -22.38 6.68
N ASP A 727 -16.47 -22.07 6.94
CA ASP A 727 -15.52 -23.00 7.56
C ASP A 727 -15.69 -23.09 9.08
N THR A 728 -16.11 -22.01 9.73
CA THR A 728 -16.08 -21.93 11.20
C THR A 728 -17.42 -22.17 11.89
N ASP A 729 -18.50 -22.37 11.13
CA ASP A 729 -19.83 -22.78 11.62
C ASP A 729 -20.33 -21.97 12.85
N SER A 730 -19.91 -20.71 12.96
CA SER A 730 -20.01 -19.91 14.20
C SER A 730 -21.34 -19.15 14.29
N ASP A 731 -21.78 -18.85 15.52
CA ASP A 731 -23.08 -18.19 15.71
C ASP A 731 -23.06 -16.70 15.39
N LEU A 732 -21.91 -16.04 15.60
CA LEU A 732 -21.71 -14.65 15.24
C LEU A 732 -20.31 -14.42 14.69
N VAL A 733 -20.19 -14.02 13.41
CA VAL A 733 -18.91 -13.59 12.84
C VAL A 733 -18.83 -12.07 12.87
N VAL A 734 -17.90 -11.49 13.61
CA VAL A 734 -17.71 -10.03 13.72
C VAL A 734 -16.49 -9.63 12.92
N ILE A 735 -16.64 -8.71 11.95
CA ILE A 735 -15.54 -8.28 11.09
C ILE A 735 -15.09 -6.87 11.47
N PRO A 736 -14.15 -6.69 12.42
CA PRO A 736 -13.54 -5.40 12.67
C PRO A 736 -12.70 -4.98 11.46
N TRP A 737 -13.19 -4.05 10.65
CA TRP A 737 -12.44 -3.45 9.56
C TRP A 737 -11.70 -2.19 10.02
N ASN A 738 -10.48 -1.95 9.51
CA ASN A 738 -9.87 -0.63 9.52
C ASN A 738 -9.37 -0.32 8.12
N SER A 739 -10.01 0.64 7.44
CA SER A 739 -9.38 1.28 6.29
C SER A 739 -8.29 2.15 6.86
N ALA A 740 -7.03 1.89 6.53
CA ALA A 740 -5.97 2.82 6.92
C ALA A 740 -6.30 4.23 6.39
N PRO A 741 -6.00 5.27 7.16
CA PRO A 741 -5.28 6.37 6.55
C PRO A 741 -4.18 6.87 7.48
N SER A 742 -2.94 6.63 7.11
CA SER A 742 -1.75 7.31 7.63
C SER A 742 -1.67 8.80 7.25
N ALA A 743 -2.79 9.44 6.89
CA ALA A 743 -2.85 10.84 6.47
C ALA A 743 -3.94 11.68 7.18
N ILE A 744 -4.83 11.08 7.99
CA ILE A 744 -5.92 11.84 8.65
C ILE A 744 -5.60 12.18 10.11
N GLU A 745 -4.64 11.48 10.74
CA GLU A 745 -4.30 11.72 12.14
C GLU A 745 -3.54 13.06 12.36
N GLU A 746 -2.88 13.61 11.34
CA GLU A 746 -2.29 14.97 11.40
C GLU A 746 -3.33 16.11 11.28
N ALA A 747 -4.52 15.84 10.73
CA ALA A 747 -5.58 16.85 10.62
C ALA A 747 -6.47 16.95 11.86
N ALA A 748 -6.49 15.91 12.71
CA ALA A 748 -7.36 15.83 13.88
C ALA A 748 -6.87 16.67 15.09
N GLN A 749 -5.64 17.23 15.05
CA GLN A 749 -5.09 18.01 16.16
C GLN A 749 -5.41 19.52 16.13
N ASN A 750 -6.06 20.04 15.07
CA ASN A 750 -6.23 21.50 14.88
C ASN A 750 -7.67 22.03 14.86
N VAL A 751 -8.68 21.28 15.28
CA VAL A 751 -10.03 21.84 15.48
C VAL A 751 -10.64 21.34 16.78
N SER A 752 -10.81 22.26 17.72
CA SER A 752 -11.50 22.08 18.98
C SER A 752 -12.98 21.70 18.77
N GLY A 753 -13.43 20.61 19.38
CA GLY A 753 -14.80 20.46 19.87
C GLY A 753 -15.87 19.78 18.99
N ILE A 754 -15.52 18.94 18.01
CA ILE A 754 -16.53 18.15 17.27
C ILE A 754 -16.19 16.66 17.35
N THR A 755 -17.15 15.87 17.81
CA THR A 755 -17.14 14.40 17.91
C THR A 755 -16.82 13.74 16.55
N PRO A 756 -16.21 12.54 16.55
CA PRO A 756 -15.79 11.89 15.31
C PRO A 756 -17.01 11.55 14.44
N ARG A 757 -17.02 12.06 13.20
CA ARG A 757 -18.10 11.85 12.22
C ARG A 757 -18.02 10.45 11.61
N ASN A 758 -19.18 9.83 11.45
CA ASN A 758 -19.40 8.52 10.84
C ASN A 758 -18.90 8.53 9.37
N PRO A 759 -18.33 7.45 8.79
CA PRO A 759 -17.87 7.45 7.39
C PRO A 759 -19.06 7.44 6.42
N PHE A 760 -20.21 7.00 6.92
CA PHE A 760 -21.49 7.12 6.27
C PHE A 760 -21.98 8.57 6.16
N ASP A 761 -21.48 9.51 6.95
CA ASP A 761 -21.75 10.95 6.70
C ASP A 761 -21.01 11.47 5.47
N ALA A 762 -19.97 10.81 4.97
CA ALA A 762 -19.38 11.16 3.67
C ALA A 762 -20.22 10.62 2.48
N ILE A 763 -21.05 9.60 2.75
CA ILE A 763 -21.98 8.96 1.79
C ILE A 763 -23.38 9.60 1.87
N PHE A 764 -23.79 10.05 3.06
CA PHE A 764 -25.15 10.51 3.40
C PHE A 764 -25.21 11.98 3.83
N GLY A 765 -24.08 12.59 4.19
CA GLY A 765 -23.94 13.98 4.61
C GLY A 765 -23.22 14.82 3.56
N GLY A 766 -23.82 15.96 3.23
CA GLY A 766 -23.29 16.87 2.23
C GLY A 766 -22.01 17.56 2.68
N ARG A 767 -21.02 17.59 1.77
CA ARG A 767 -19.76 18.38 1.73
C ARG A 767 -18.49 17.64 2.18
N SER A 768 -17.93 16.79 1.31
CA SER A 768 -16.46 16.60 1.19
C SER A 768 -16.08 15.86 -0.13
N ALA A 769 -14.78 15.93 -0.47
CA ALA A 769 -14.11 15.81 -1.76
C ALA A 769 -14.31 14.50 -2.57
N ALA A 770 -13.98 14.54 -3.87
CA ALA A 770 -14.05 13.43 -4.82
C ALA A 770 -13.35 12.12 -4.37
N VAL A 771 -12.40 12.21 -3.43
CA VAL A 771 -11.70 11.05 -2.81
C VAL A 771 -12.64 10.24 -1.92
N ASP A 772 -13.58 10.89 -1.23
CA ASP A 772 -14.52 10.22 -0.32
C ASP A 772 -15.57 9.39 -1.09
N LYS A 773 -15.93 9.81 -2.30
CA LYS A 773 -16.86 9.06 -3.18
C LYS A 773 -16.27 7.75 -3.71
N ALA A 774 -14.98 7.71 -4.07
CA ALA A 774 -14.36 6.48 -4.56
C ALA A 774 -14.29 5.40 -3.47
N THR A 775 -13.94 5.79 -2.24
CA THR A 775 -13.90 4.92 -1.06
C THR A 775 -15.30 4.40 -0.72
N ALA A 776 -16.32 5.26 -0.80
CA ALA A 776 -17.73 4.90 -0.61
C ALA A 776 -18.23 3.87 -1.64
N MET A 777 -17.82 4.00 -2.91
CA MET A 777 -18.18 3.03 -3.95
C MET A 777 -17.55 1.66 -3.71
N GLY A 778 -16.28 1.60 -3.30
CA GLY A 778 -15.62 0.34 -2.93
C GLY A 778 -16.31 -0.34 -1.74
N TYR A 779 -16.74 0.44 -0.75
CA TYR A 779 -17.47 -0.05 0.42
C TYR A 779 -18.86 -0.63 0.05
N SER A 780 -19.60 0.09 -0.81
CA SER A 780 -20.88 -0.35 -1.36
C SER A 780 -20.75 -1.69 -2.09
N GLN A 781 -19.73 -1.83 -2.94
CA GLN A 781 -19.47 -3.07 -3.69
C GLN A 781 -19.11 -4.24 -2.79
N PHE A 782 -18.29 -4.03 -1.75
CA PHE A 782 -17.93 -5.06 -0.78
C PHE A 782 -19.17 -5.63 -0.07
N ILE A 783 -20.01 -4.75 0.50
CA ILE A 783 -21.23 -5.16 1.19
C ILE A 783 -22.16 -5.93 0.25
N ARG A 784 -22.35 -5.42 -0.98
CA ARG A 784 -23.19 -6.07 -1.98
C ARG A 784 -22.69 -7.47 -2.33
N ARG A 785 -21.37 -7.68 -2.51
CA ARG A 785 -20.81 -9.02 -2.75
C ARG A 785 -21.04 -9.96 -1.57
N VAL A 786 -20.85 -9.49 -0.33
CA VAL A 786 -21.12 -10.30 0.88
C VAL A 786 -22.60 -10.71 0.93
N PHE A 787 -23.52 -9.79 0.63
CA PHE A 787 -24.95 -10.08 0.57
C PHE A 787 -25.34 -11.05 -0.56
N VAL A 788 -24.65 -11.06 -1.70
CA VAL A 788 -24.94 -11.96 -2.83
C VAL A 788 -24.46 -13.38 -2.55
N GLU A 789 -23.25 -13.52 -2.03
CA GLU A 789 -22.51 -14.80 -2.04
C GLU A 789 -22.48 -15.51 -0.67
N SER A 790 -22.99 -14.87 0.40
CA SER A 790 -22.99 -15.45 1.75
C SER A 790 -23.91 -16.68 1.87
N PRO A 791 -23.42 -17.81 2.42
CA PRO A 791 -24.24 -19.00 2.67
C PRO A 791 -25.13 -18.87 3.93
N SER A 792 -24.89 -17.87 4.77
CA SER A 792 -25.63 -17.60 6.02
C SER A 792 -26.35 -16.26 5.96
N ASP A 793 -27.30 -16.05 6.87
CA ASP A 793 -28.00 -14.78 7.03
C ASP A 793 -26.99 -13.66 7.35
N VAL A 794 -27.17 -12.51 6.69
CA VAL A 794 -26.25 -11.36 6.77
C VAL A 794 -26.97 -10.20 7.43
N ALA A 795 -26.30 -9.59 8.41
CA ALA A 795 -26.77 -8.38 9.07
C ALA A 795 -25.78 -7.22 8.84
N LEU A 796 -26.30 -6.09 8.38
CA LEU A 796 -25.58 -4.83 8.30
C LEU A 796 -26.10 -3.87 9.38
N PHE A 797 -25.24 -3.54 10.33
CA PHE A 797 -25.55 -2.58 11.37
C PHE A 797 -24.99 -1.20 11.02
N ILE A 798 -25.85 -0.18 11.08
CA ILE A 798 -25.52 1.22 10.86
C ILE A 798 -25.82 1.96 12.15
N ASP A 799 -24.77 2.20 12.93
CA ASP A 799 -24.87 3.04 14.12
C ASP A 799 -24.95 4.51 13.71
N ARG A 800 -25.81 5.31 14.33
CA ARG A 800 -25.87 6.77 14.13
C ARG A 800 -25.31 7.57 15.31
N GLY A 801 -24.58 6.93 16.23
CA GLY A 801 -23.94 7.59 17.37
C GLY A 801 -24.93 8.07 18.43
N LEU A 802 -26.13 7.47 18.46
CA LEU A 802 -27.20 7.81 19.39
C LEU A 802 -27.18 6.93 20.66
N SER A 803 -26.02 6.32 20.95
CA SER A 803 -25.81 5.62 22.22
C SER A 803 -25.96 6.63 23.37
N PRO A 804 -26.67 6.30 24.47
CA PRO A 804 -26.90 7.22 25.56
C PRO A 804 -25.59 7.50 26.30
N MET A 805 -24.82 8.46 25.80
CA MET A 805 -23.57 8.91 26.43
C MET A 805 -23.82 9.92 27.54
N GLU A 806 -25.08 10.31 27.78
CA GLU A 806 -25.46 11.23 28.84
C GLU A 806 -26.49 10.61 29.78
N THR A 807 -26.03 10.32 31.00
CA THR A 807 -26.78 10.21 32.26
C THR A 807 -27.64 8.94 32.55
N SER A 808 -27.22 8.26 33.63
CA SER A 808 -28.02 7.47 34.60
C SER A 808 -28.80 6.21 34.16
N ALA A 809 -28.21 5.05 34.50
CA ALA A 809 -28.81 3.95 35.27
C ALA A 809 -30.09 3.22 34.80
N THR A 810 -30.53 3.35 33.54
CA THR A 810 -31.66 2.53 33.03
C THR A 810 -31.29 1.77 31.75
N TYR A 811 -31.05 0.47 31.90
CA TYR A 811 -30.66 -0.46 30.82
C TYR A 811 -31.89 -0.96 30.06
N GLY A 812 -32.33 -0.29 29.00
CA GLY A 812 -33.42 -0.78 28.15
C GLY A 812 -33.29 -0.36 26.69
N GLN A 813 -33.61 -1.27 25.76
CA GLN A 813 -33.66 -1.00 24.32
C GLN A 813 -35.08 -1.16 23.80
N HIS A 814 -35.53 -0.21 22.98
CA HIS A 814 -36.81 -0.31 22.27
C HIS A 814 -36.55 -0.57 20.79
N VAL A 815 -37.16 -1.60 20.24
CA VAL A 815 -36.93 -2.05 18.86
C VAL A 815 -38.16 -1.78 18.02
N PHE A 816 -38.00 -1.06 16.90
CA PHE A 816 -39.08 -0.79 15.95
C PHE A 816 -38.85 -1.58 14.66
N LEU A 817 -39.83 -2.38 14.24
CA LEU A 817 -39.78 -3.19 13.03
C LEU A 817 -40.96 -2.86 12.11
N PRO A 818 -40.75 -2.15 11.00
CA PRO A 818 -41.71 -2.10 9.91
C PRO A 818 -41.67 -3.41 9.12
N PHE A 819 -42.83 -4.04 8.94
CA PHE A 819 -43.01 -5.31 8.23
C PHE A 819 -43.85 -5.09 6.97
N PHE A 820 -43.22 -5.19 5.81
CA PHE A 820 -43.86 -5.09 4.48
C PHE A 820 -44.06 -6.45 3.83
N GLY A 821 -43.31 -7.46 4.28
CA GLY A 821 -43.41 -8.84 3.82
C GLY A 821 -42.23 -9.27 2.94
N GLY A 822 -42.06 -10.58 2.80
CA GLY A 822 -40.91 -11.20 2.16
C GLY A 822 -39.90 -11.82 3.13
N PRO A 823 -38.97 -12.66 2.63
CA PRO A 823 -38.05 -13.45 3.45
C PRO A 823 -37.15 -12.60 4.37
N ASP A 824 -36.72 -11.42 3.91
CA ASP A 824 -35.86 -10.53 4.71
C ASP A 824 -36.62 -9.93 5.92
N ASP A 825 -37.90 -9.59 5.75
CA ASP A 825 -38.74 -9.08 6.84
C ASP A 825 -39.17 -10.19 7.81
N ARG A 826 -39.39 -11.42 7.30
CA ARG A 826 -39.60 -12.60 8.15
C ARG A 826 -38.38 -12.90 9.02
N LEU A 827 -37.18 -12.78 8.45
CA LEU A 827 -35.92 -12.89 9.19
C LEU A 827 -35.81 -11.79 10.26
N ALA A 828 -36.15 -10.55 9.90
CA ALA A 828 -36.18 -9.43 10.86
C ALA A 828 -37.16 -9.67 12.01
N LEU A 829 -38.35 -10.19 11.73
CA LEU A 829 -39.34 -10.56 12.75
C LEU A 829 -38.80 -11.63 13.73
N ALA A 830 -38.21 -12.71 13.20
CA ALA A 830 -37.62 -13.76 14.03
C ALA A 830 -36.48 -13.22 14.93
N PHE A 831 -35.64 -12.34 14.38
CA PHE A 831 -34.55 -11.71 15.11
C PHE A 831 -35.04 -10.80 16.24
N VAL A 832 -36.08 -9.98 16.00
CA VAL A 832 -36.67 -9.10 17.03
C VAL A 832 -37.27 -9.92 18.17
N VAL A 833 -37.95 -11.03 17.86
CA VAL A 833 -38.49 -11.94 18.89
C VAL A 833 -37.36 -12.53 19.73
N GLN A 834 -36.24 -12.91 19.11
CA GLN A 834 -35.05 -13.40 19.82
C GLN A 834 -34.45 -12.35 20.76
N LEU A 835 -34.32 -11.10 20.32
CA LEU A 835 -33.86 -10.00 21.18
C LEU A 835 -34.80 -9.75 22.35
N CYS A 836 -36.11 -9.84 22.13
CA CYS A 836 -37.13 -9.66 23.17
C CYS A 836 -37.13 -10.78 24.22
N VAL A 837 -36.42 -11.89 24.02
CA VAL A 837 -36.18 -12.89 25.08
C VAL A 837 -35.47 -12.24 26.27
N HIS A 838 -34.62 -11.25 26.03
CA HIS A 838 -33.98 -10.47 27.09
C HIS A 838 -34.99 -9.50 27.75
N PRO A 839 -35.07 -9.45 29.09
CA PRO A 839 -36.10 -8.67 29.79
C PRO A 839 -35.97 -7.15 29.61
N ALA A 840 -34.78 -6.66 29.24
CA ALA A 840 -34.51 -5.25 28.98
C ALA A 840 -34.96 -4.77 27.59
N VAL A 841 -35.42 -5.66 26.71
CA VAL A 841 -35.79 -5.34 25.33
C VAL A 841 -37.31 -5.37 25.17
N SER A 842 -37.85 -4.34 24.53
CA SER A 842 -39.26 -4.21 24.15
C SER A 842 -39.34 -3.88 22.67
N ALA A 843 -40.41 -4.28 21.97
CA ALA A 843 -40.53 -3.99 20.54
C ALA A 843 -41.93 -3.58 20.09
N THR A 844 -41.99 -2.74 19.06
CA THR A 844 -43.20 -2.42 18.31
C THR A 844 -43.02 -2.89 16.87
N ILE A 845 -43.96 -3.71 16.40
CA ILE A 845 -43.93 -4.31 15.06
C ILE A 845 -45.16 -3.83 14.31
N VAL A 846 -44.94 -3.14 13.19
CA VAL A 846 -46.00 -2.55 12.37
C VAL A 846 -46.03 -3.25 11.03
N ARG A 847 -47.10 -4.01 10.78
CA ARG A 847 -47.37 -4.61 9.47
C ARG A 847 -48.12 -3.62 8.61
N MET A 848 -47.48 -3.18 7.53
CA MET A 848 -48.08 -2.27 6.56
C MET A 848 -48.61 -3.03 5.35
N LYS A 849 -49.84 -2.73 4.94
CA LYS A 849 -50.37 -3.12 3.63
C LYS A 849 -50.64 -1.88 2.78
N LYS A 850 -50.23 -1.89 1.52
CA LYS A 850 -50.56 -0.80 0.61
C LYS A 850 -52.00 -0.94 0.13
N THR A 851 -52.76 0.14 0.23
CA THR A 851 -54.08 0.26 -0.38
C THR A 851 -53.97 1.01 -1.69
N ASP A 852 -54.46 0.42 -2.77
CA ASP A 852 -54.55 1.11 -4.07
C ASP A 852 -55.61 2.22 -3.96
N SER A 853 -55.18 3.49 -4.04
CA SER A 853 -56.11 4.60 -4.16
C SER A 853 -56.67 4.64 -5.59
N LEU A 854 -58.00 4.72 -5.71
CA LEU A 854 -58.72 4.81 -7.00
C LEU A 854 -58.27 6.02 -7.87
N GLU A 855 -57.59 7.00 -7.28
CA GLU A 855 -57.06 8.20 -7.97
C GLU A 855 -55.78 7.92 -8.80
N GLU A 856 -55.02 6.84 -8.54
CA GLU A 856 -53.80 6.53 -9.31
C GLU A 856 -54.05 5.88 -10.68
N THR A 857 -55.31 5.58 -11.01
CA THR A 857 -55.66 4.98 -12.32
C THR A 857 -55.64 6.01 -13.45
N GLU A 858 -55.84 7.29 -13.16
CA GLU A 858 -55.82 8.35 -14.19
C GLU A 858 -54.41 8.83 -14.57
N THR A 859 -53.41 8.70 -13.69
CA THR A 859 -52.03 9.13 -13.98
C THR A 859 -51.22 8.12 -14.80
N ARG A 860 -51.64 6.85 -14.88
CA ARG A 860 -50.97 5.83 -15.70
C ARG A 860 -51.07 6.07 -17.21
N PHE A 861 -52.00 6.91 -17.68
CA PHE A 861 -52.20 7.18 -19.11
C PHE A 861 -51.41 8.39 -19.67
N THR A 862 -50.70 9.17 -18.84
CA THR A 862 -50.00 10.39 -19.31
C THR A 862 -48.47 10.34 -19.29
N ASP A 863 -47.86 9.22 -18.89
CA ASP A 863 -46.42 9.16 -18.60
C ASP A 863 -45.50 8.68 -19.75
N VAL A 864 -45.90 8.93 -21.00
CA VAL A 864 -45.02 8.68 -22.17
C VAL A 864 -43.76 9.57 -22.13
N LYS A 865 -43.82 10.75 -21.50
CA LYS A 865 -42.66 11.66 -21.33
C LYS A 865 -41.73 11.27 -20.18
N ALA A 866 -42.25 10.71 -19.08
CA ALA A 866 -41.41 10.23 -17.96
C ALA A 866 -40.58 9.01 -18.38
N GLN A 867 -41.12 8.14 -19.23
CA GLN A 867 -40.43 6.96 -19.74
C GLN A 867 -39.29 7.32 -20.72
N GLN A 868 -39.45 8.42 -21.47
CA GLN A 868 -38.43 8.93 -22.39
C GLN A 868 -37.31 9.67 -21.66
N VAL A 869 -37.61 10.41 -20.59
CA VAL A 869 -36.59 11.02 -19.70
C VAL A 869 -35.85 9.95 -18.88
N ALA A 870 -36.55 8.90 -18.44
CA ALA A 870 -35.93 7.75 -17.76
C ALA A 870 -35.01 6.93 -18.68
N ALA A 871 -35.37 6.75 -19.95
CA ALA A 871 -34.50 6.12 -20.95
C ALA A 871 -33.25 6.96 -21.27
N THR A 872 -33.39 8.30 -21.27
CA THR A 872 -32.27 9.22 -21.54
C THR A 872 -31.32 9.33 -20.33
N LEU A 873 -31.83 9.24 -19.11
CA LEU A 873 -31.02 9.15 -17.87
C LEU A 873 -30.38 7.76 -17.67
N ALA A 874 -31.05 6.69 -18.12
CA ALA A 874 -30.45 5.34 -18.14
C ALA A 874 -29.31 5.24 -19.16
N ALA A 875 -29.41 5.94 -20.30
CA ALA A 875 -28.35 6.03 -21.30
C ALA A 875 -27.12 6.83 -20.82
N ASN A 876 -27.31 7.86 -20.00
CA ASN A 876 -26.21 8.66 -19.43
C ASN A 876 -25.49 8.03 -18.23
N ASN A 877 -26.00 6.92 -17.68
CA ASN A 877 -25.32 6.13 -16.65
C ASN A 877 -24.28 5.14 -17.24
N MET A 878 -24.00 5.23 -18.54
CA MET A 878 -23.00 4.42 -19.21
C MET A 878 -21.63 5.12 -19.20
N THR A 879 -21.12 5.44 -18.01
CA THR A 879 -19.72 5.81 -17.79
C THR A 879 -19.10 4.91 -16.73
N VAL A 880 -18.40 3.88 -17.22
CA VAL A 880 -17.17 3.24 -16.70
C VAL A 880 -17.14 2.88 -15.19
N HIS A 881 -17.08 1.57 -14.91
CA HIS A 881 -16.91 0.87 -13.61
C HIS A 881 -18.15 0.60 -12.74
N SER A 882 -19.08 -0.23 -13.23
CA SER A 882 -20.08 -0.93 -12.41
C SER A 882 -20.19 -2.39 -12.87
N MET A 883 -19.11 -3.18 -12.70
CA MET A 883 -19.11 -4.63 -12.97
C MET A 883 -19.26 -5.40 -11.65
N GLY A 884 -20.49 -5.54 -11.17
CA GLY A 884 -20.85 -6.44 -10.09
C GLY A 884 -22.32 -6.83 -10.20
N PRO A 885 -22.68 -8.11 -10.01
CA PRO A 885 -24.08 -8.53 -10.03
C PRO A 885 -24.84 -7.82 -8.92
N ASP A 886 -25.93 -7.15 -9.27
CA ASP A 886 -26.88 -6.64 -8.27
C ASP A 886 -27.71 -7.83 -7.78
N THR A 887 -28.05 -7.90 -6.48
CA THR A 887 -29.04 -8.89 -5.97
C THR A 887 -30.40 -8.54 -6.56
N VAL A 888 -30.66 -8.99 -7.78
CA VAL A 888 -31.95 -8.92 -8.46
C VAL A 888 -32.33 -10.37 -8.75
N TYR A 889 -33.27 -10.85 -7.95
CA TYR A 889 -33.79 -12.21 -8.06
C TYR A 889 -34.58 -12.38 -9.37
N PRO A 890 -34.68 -13.63 -9.89
CA PRO A 890 -35.46 -13.93 -11.09
C PRO A 890 -36.90 -13.41 -10.98
N GLN A 891 -37.52 -13.11 -12.13
CA GLN A 891 -38.85 -12.50 -12.20
C GLN A 891 -39.86 -13.25 -11.32
N ASN A 892 -40.48 -12.54 -10.38
CA ASN A 892 -41.49 -13.07 -9.48
C ASN A 892 -42.66 -13.63 -10.30
N THR A 893 -42.81 -14.95 -10.33
CA THR A 893 -44.03 -15.58 -10.83
C THR A 893 -45.17 -15.35 -9.84
N THR A 894 -46.41 -15.36 -10.33
CA THR A 894 -47.61 -15.26 -9.48
C THR A 894 -47.61 -16.32 -8.37
N GLN A 895 -47.09 -17.53 -8.67
CA GLN A 895 -46.95 -18.63 -7.72
C GLN A 895 -45.98 -18.29 -6.58
N THR A 896 -44.79 -17.78 -6.90
CA THR A 896 -43.80 -17.37 -5.91
C THR A 896 -44.34 -16.25 -5.00
N ARG A 897 -45.11 -15.30 -5.53
CA ARG A 897 -45.70 -14.21 -4.74
C ARG A 897 -46.74 -14.74 -3.74
N LEU A 898 -47.66 -15.61 -4.19
CA LEU A 898 -48.66 -16.23 -3.33
C LEU A 898 -48.03 -17.09 -2.22
N GLN A 899 -46.96 -17.82 -2.53
CA GLN A 899 -46.21 -18.59 -1.53
C GLN A 899 -45.59 -17.69 -0.46
N SER A 900 -44.97 -16.56 -0.86
CA SER A 900 -44.40 -15.61 0.10
C SER A 900 -45.48 -14.94 0.95
N GLU A 901 -46.58 -14.48 0.34
CA GLU A 901 -47.71 -13.89 1.07
C GLU A 901 -48.33 -14.90 2.06
N THR A 902 -48.42 -16.17 1.68
CA THR A 902 -48.90 -17.24 2.59
C THR A 902 -47.94 -17.43 3.76
N ALA A 903 -46.62 -17.49 3.50
CA ALA A 903 -45.61 -17.60 4.55
C ALA A 903 -45.62 -16.39 5.50
N ASP A 904 -45.83 -15.18 4.98
CA ASP A 904 -45.96 -13.94 5.77
C ASP A 904 -47.19 -13.97 6.68
N ASN A 905 -48.33 -14.44 6.16
CA ASN A 905 -49.55 -14.61 6.96
C ASN A 905 -49.40 -15.70 8.04
N LEU A 906 -48.74 -16.82 7.71
CA LEU A 906 -48.49 -17.91 8.65
C LEU A 906 -47.59 -17.48 9.81
N ILE A 907 -46.46 -16.82 9.54
CA ILE A 907 -45.56 -16.37 10.61
C ILE A 907 -46.21 -15.28 11.46
N TRP A 908 -46.96 -14.36 10.85
CA TRP A 908 -47.67 -13.30 11.56
C TRP A 908 -48.75 -13.87 12.49
N THR A 909 -49.57 -14.80 12.01
CA THR A 909 -50.58 -15.48 12.83
C THR A 909 -49.95 -16.35 13.92
N GLN A 910 -48.81 -17.00 13.65
CA GLN A 910 -48.09 -17.79 14.65
C GLN A 910 -47.53 -16.92 15.79
N MET A 911 -47.08 -15.69 15.51
CA MET A 911 -46.53 -14.77 16.51
C MET A 911 -47.61 -14.01 17.29
N THR A 912 -48.76 -13.74 16.67
CA THR A 912 -49.88 -13.01 17.30
C THR A 912 -50.83 -13.93 18.08
N SER A 913 -50.96 -15.19 17.67
CA SER A 913 -51.79 -16.17 18.38
C SER A 913 -51.04 -16.78 19.57
N SER A 914 -51.72 -16.86 20.72
CA SER A 914 -51.19 -17.50 21.93
C SER A 914 -51.22 -19.03 21.80
N SER A 915 -50.31 -19.60 21.00
CA SER A 915 -50.24 -21.06 20.80
C SER A 915 -49.59 -21.75 22.00
N GLU A 916 -50.23 -22.81 22.52
CA GLU A 916 -49.78 -23.56 23.70
C GLU A 916 -48.39 -24.20 23.52
N ALA A 917 -47.97 -24.46 22.28
CA ALA A 917 -46.75 -25.19 21.91
C ALA A 917 -45.42 -24.40 21.96
N GLN A 918 -45.43 -23.14 22.39
CA GLN A 918 -44.22 -22.31 22.43
C GLN A 918 -43.43 -22.45 23.75
N SER A 919 -42.09 -22.35 23.66
CA SER A 919 -41.20 -22.39 24.82
C SER A 919 -41.48 -21.21 25.79
N PRO A 920 -41.26 -21.37 27.11
CA PRO A 920 -41.58 -20.33 28.09
C PRO A 920 -40.80 -19.03 27.87
N ALA A 921 -39.61 -19.10 27.28
CA ALA A 921 -38.80 -17.94 26.91
C ALA A 921 -39.46 -17.10 25.79
N ILE A 922 -40.02 -17.75 24.78
CA ILE A 922 -40.70 -17.07 23.65
C ILE A 922 -42.01 -16.44 24.13
N LYS A 923 -42.79 -17.13 24.98
CA LYS A 923 -44.00 -16.56 25.59
C LYS A 923 -43.70 -15.27 26.37
N GLY A 924 -42.58 -15.27 27.11
CA GLY A 924 -42.10 -14.07 27.79
C GLY A 924 -41.64 -12.96 26.85
N ALA A 925 -41.09 -13.30 25.68
CA ALA A 925 -40.70 -12.33 24.66
C ALA A 925 -41.93 -11.67 24.00
N LEU A 926 -42.93 -12.47 23.59
CA LEU A 926 -44.13 -12.00 22.91
C LEU A 926 -44.97 -11.05 23.77
N SER A 927 -44.98 -11.20 25.10
CA SER A 927 -45.68 -10.27 25.99
C SER A 927 -45.06 -8.87 26.05
N ARG A 928 -43.82 -8.71 25.54
CA ARG A 928 -43.11 -7.42 25.44
C ARG A 928 -43.17 -6.81 24.03
N ILE A 929 -43.88 -7.45 23.11
CA ILE A 929 -44.01 -7.03 21.72
C ILE A 929 -45.41 -6.50 21.48
N THR A 930 -45.52 -5.30 20.90
CA THR A 930 -46.79 -4.74 20.44
C THR A 930 -46.91 -4.94 18.93
N PHE A 931 -47.93 -5.67 18.50
CA PHE A 931 -48.23 -5.91 17.08
C PHE A 931 -49.32 -4.95 16.61
N ILE A 932 -49.07 -4.26 15.50
CA ILE A 932 -49.99 -3.29 14.89
C ILE A 932 -50.13 -3.65 13.41
N GLU A 933 -51.36 -3.66 12.89
CA GLU A 933 -51.63 -3.74 11.45
C GLU A 933 -52.20 -2.39 10.99
N ASP A 934 -51.61 -1.80 9.95
CA ASP A 934 -52.01 -0.52 9.37
C ASP A 934 -52.06 -0.62 7.84
N GLU A 935 -52.94 0.18 7.23
CA GLU A 935 -53.13 0.26 5.78
C GLU A 935 -52.96 1.71 5.31
N SER A 936 -52.17 1.94 4.25
CA SER A 936 -51.91 3.28 3.71
C SER A 936 -51.61 3.25 2.22
N SER A 937 -51.99 4.31 1.49
CA SER A 937 -51.59 4.51 0.10
C SER A 937 -50.12 4.93 -0.06
N LYS A 938 -49.51 5.48 1.00
CA LYS A 938 -48.10 5.88 1.10
C LYS A 938 -47.43 5.23 2.32
N PRO A 939 -47.08 3.93 2.23
CA PRO A 939 -46.66 3.16 3.40
C PRO A 939 -45.27 3.54 3.95
N LEU A 940 -44.30 3.95 3.11
CA LEU A 940 -43.00 4.41 3.61
C LEU A 940 -43.12 5.72 4.40
N ALA A 941 -43.90 6.68 3.88
CA ALA A 941 -44.08 7.98 4.53
C ALA A 941 -44.74 7.85 5.92
N GLU A 942 -45.74 6.97 6.03
CA GLU A 942 -46.42 6.71 7.30
C GLU A 942 -45.50 6.02 8.32
N ILE A 943 -44.69 5.05 7.91
CA ILE A 943 -43.70 4.41 8.79
C ILE A 943 -42.66 5.40 9.30
N LEU A 944 -42.18 6.30 8.43
CA LEU A 944 -41.20 7.32 8.83
C LEU A 944 -41.78 8.27 9.89
N LYS A 945 -43.04 8.68 9.73
CA LYS A 945 -43.76 9.49 10.72
C LYS A 945 -43.87 8.74 12.06
N ARG A 946 -44.31 7.48 12.04
CA ARG A 946 -44.45 6.64 13.23
C ARG A 946 -43.13 6.36 13.94
N CYS A 947 -42.05 6.16 13.19
CA CYS A 947 -40.72 6.05 13.79
C CYS A 947 -40.33 7.32 14.55
N GLY A 948 -40.75 8.50 14.08
CA GLY A 948 -40.58 9.77 14.80
C GLY A 948 -41.37 9.80 16.11
N ASP A 949 -42.61 9.31 16.09
CA ASP A 949 -43.45 9.19 17.29
C ASP A 949 -42.85 8.20 18.30
N GLU A 950 -42.42 7.02 17.84
CA GLU A 950 -41.75 6.01 18.68
C GLU A 950 -40.42 6.49 19.27
N HIS A 951 -39.68 7.32 18.54
CA HIS A 951 -38.48 7.96 19.08
C HIS A 951 -38.81 8.86 20.28
N SER A 952 -39.89 9.62 20.21
CA SER A 952 -40.34 10.47 21.32
C SER A 952 -40.81 9.64 22.53
N THR A 953 -41.49 8.52 22.29
CA THR A 953 -41.93 7.58 23.32
C THR A 953 -40.73 6.88 23.99
N ALA A 954 -39.78 6.40 23.20
CA ALA A 954 -38.55 5.76 23.69
C ALA A 954 -37.70 6.73 24.52
N ALA A 955 -37.57 7.98 24.06
CA ALA A 955 -36.87 9.03 24.80
C ALA A 955 -37.51 9.31 26.17
N THR A 956 -38.84 9.29 26.26
CA THR A 956 -39.57 9.47 27.53
C THR A 956 -39.36 8.29 28.48
N SER A 957 -39.14 7.08 27.95
CA SER A 957 -38.87 5.85 28.72
C SER A 957 -37.37 5.62 29.00
N SER A 958 -36.48 6.56 28.65
CA SER A 958 -35.02 6.41 28.72
C SER A 958 -34.50 5.16 27.99
N LYS A 959 -35.15 4.75 26.90
CA LYS A 959 -34.73 3.62 26.06
C LYS A 959 -34.13 4.12 24.75
N ALA A 960 -33.07 3.46 24.29
CA ALA A 960 -32.52 3.72 22.95
C ALA A 960 -33.39 3.04 21.88
N LEU A 961 -33.69 3.76 20.79
CA LEU A 961 -34.46 3.25 19.65
C LEU A 961 -33.53 2.56 18.64
N LEU A 962 -33.80 1.28 18.35
CA LEU A 962 -33.18 0.49 17.28
C LEU A 962 -34.23 0.16 16.22
N VAL A 963 -33.98 0.52 14.96
CA VAL A 963 -34.86 0.13 13.86
C VAL A 963 -34.28 -1.10 13.17
N VAL A 964 -35.04 -2.18 13.13
CA VAL A 964 -34.68 -3.41 12.40
C VAL A 964 -35.51 -3.45 11.13
N VAL A 965 -34.87 -3.71 9.98
CA VAL A 965 -35.51 -3.69 8.66
C VAL A 965 -34.98 -4.83 7.80
N GLY A 966 -35.86 -5.49 7.04
CA GLY A 966 -35.41 -6.32 5.94
C GLY A 966 -34.87 -5.47 4.78
N ARG A 967 -33.89 -6.00 4.05
CA ARG A 967 -33.34 -5.32 2.86
C ARG A 967 -34.39 -5.18 1.75
N GLY A 968 -35.43 -6.02 1.73
CA GLY A 968 -36.61 -5.88 0.87
C GLY A 968 -36.30 -6.05 -0.63
N ARG A 969 -35.21 -6.75 -0.96
CA ARG A 969 -34.76 -6.97 -2.35
C ARG A 969 -35.16 -8.34 -2.88
N ARG A 970 -35.54 -9.26 -2.00
CA ARG A 970 -35.93 -10.63 -2.32
C ARG A 970 -37.43 -10.82 -2.15
N MET A 971 -38.13 -11.23 -3.21
CA MET A 971 -39.56 -11.62 -3.14
C MET A 971 -40.47 -10.59 -2.46
N ALA A 972 -40.13 -9.30 -2.54
CA ALA A 972 -40.96 -8.23 -1.99
C ALA A 972 -42.30 -8.22 -2.73
N ALA A 973 -43.39 -8.24 -1.97
CA ALA A 973 -44.75 -8.23 -2.53
C ALA A 973 -45.02 -6.94 -3.32
N GLU A 974 -44.38 -5.83 -2.92
CA GLU A 974 -44.58 -4.49 -3.43
C GLU A 974 -43.26 -3.75 -3.64
N SER A 975 -43.20 -2.87 -4.65
CA SER A 975 -42.02 -2.02 -4.90
C SER A 975 -42.25 -0.62 -4.37
N HIS A 976 -41.38 -0.14 -3.48
CA HIS A 976 -41.44 1.21 -2.91
C HIS A 976 -40.56 2.22 -3.69
N THR A 977 -40.17 1.89 -4.92
CA THR A 977 -39.32 2.71 -5.80
C THR A 977 -39.82 4.14 -5.95
N ASP A 978 -41.09 4.27 -6.30
CA ASP A 978 -41.66 5.55 -6.74
C ASP A 978 -41.96 6.46 -5.56
N GLU A 979 -42.42 5.87 -4.46
CA GLU A 979 -42.60 6.57 -3.17
C GLU A 979 -41.25 7.06 -2.62
N LEU A 980 -40.20 6.23 -2.65
CA LEU A 980 -38.85 6.61 -2.22
C LEU A 980 -38.29 7.77 -3.05
N ARG A 981 -38.51 7.79 -4.38
CA ARG A 981 -38.10 8.93 -5.22
C ARG A 981 -38.78 10.22 -4.77
N GLY A 982 -40.07 10.17 -4.46
CA GLY A 982 -40.82 11.30 -3.90
C GLY A 982 -40.23 11.80 -2.58
N ILE A 983 -39.89 10.88 -1.67
CA ILE A 983 -39.28 11.20 -0.36
C ILE A 983 -37.90 11.87 -0.55
N ILE A 984 -37.04 11.31 -1.39
CA ILE A 984 -35.69 11.86 -1.66
C ILE A 984 -35.78 13.26 -2.27
N ALA A 985 -36.73 13.48 -3.20
CA ALA A 985 -36.99 14.79 -3.78
C ALA A 985 -37.47 15.80 -2.73
N SER A 986 -38.35 15.38 -1.82
CA SER A 986 -38.89 16.24 -0.75
C SER A 986 -37.88 16.59 0.34
N ALA A 987 -36.89 15.72 0.60
CA ALA A 987 -35.92 15.89 1.67
C ALA A 987 -34.73 16.82 1.30
N ASN A 988 -34.74 17.48 0.14
CA ASN A 988 -33.58 18.17 -0.46
C ASN A 988 -32.31 17.29 -0.52
N ALA A 989 -32.47 15.96 -0.46
CA ALA A 989 -31.39 14.98 -0.40
C ALA A 989 -31.01 14.42 -1.78
N SER A 990 -31.60 14.98 -2.85
CA SER A 990 -31.38 14.53 -4.24
C SER A 990 -29.93 14.70 -4.71
N GLU A 991 -29.14 15.61 -4.11
CA GLU A 991 -27.71 15.76 -4.42
C GLU A 991 -26.80 14.89 -3.54
N THR A 992 -27.30 14.39 -2.39
CA THR A 992 -26.50 13.71 -1.36
C THR A 992 -26.56 12.19 -1.41
N ILE A 993 -27.63 11.56 -1.90
CA ILE A 993 -27.78 10.09 -1.88
C ILE A 993 -27.75 9.51 -3.30
N GLY A 994 -26.61 8.92 -3.67
CA GLY A 994 -26.44 8.25 -4.96
C GLY A 994 -27.21 6.93 -5.07
N GLY A 995 -27.58 6.54 -6.30
CA GLY A 995 -28.31 5.29 -6.58
C GLY A 995 -27.63 4.00 -6.08
N GLU A 996 -26.32 4.05 -5.82
CA GLU A 996 -25.56 2.96 -5.19
C GLU A 996 -25.98 2.68 -3.74
N VAL A 997 -26.35 3.70 -2.96
CA VAL A 997 -26.83 3.52 -1.58
C VAL A 997 -28.06 2.64 -1.57
N ARG A 998 -29.02 2.99 -2.42
CA ARG A 998 -30.28 2.26 -2.56
C ARG A 998 -30.06 0.80 -2.92
N ARG A 999 -29.08 0.51 -3.79
CA ARG A 999 -28.68 -0.85 -4.16
C ARG A 999 -28.09 -1.62 -2.98
N THR A 1000 -27.36 -0.96 -2.10
CA THR A 1000 -26.67 -1.60 -0.97
C THR A 1000 -27.61 -1.91 0.20
N VAL A 1001 -28.38 -0.92 0.67
CA VAL A 1001 -29.18 -1.05 1.91
C VAL A 1001 -30.66 -1.37 1.69
N GLY A 1002 -31.19 -1.22 0.48
CA GLY A 1002 -32.61 -1.46 0.20
C GLY A 1002 -33.48 -0.21 0.36
N ASP A 1003 -34.72 -0.29 -0.13
CA ASP A 1003 -35.58 0.89 -0.33
C ASP A 1003 -36.06 1.50 0.99
N VAL A 1004 -36.49 0.65 1.94
CA VAL A 1004 -36.97 1.05 3.27
C VAL A 1004 -35.85 1.73 4.07
N ALA A 1005 -34.68 1.07 4.18
CA ALA A 1005 -33.53 1.62 4.90
C ALA A 1005 -33.04 2.93 4.26
N THR A 1006 -33.07 3.04 2.93
CA THR A 1006 -32.72 4.30 2.23
C THR A 1006 -33.67 5.43 2.61
N ALA A 1007 -34.96 5.15 2.84
CA ALA A 1007 -35.93 6.16 3.28
C ALA A 1007 -35.60 6.70 4.68
N PHE A 1008 -35.27 5.82 5.63
CA PHE A 1008 -34.79 6.22 6.98
C PHE A 1008 -33.48 7.00 6.91
N VAL A 1009 -32.63 6.65 5.94
CA VAL A 1009 -31.37 7.36 5.74
C VAL A 1009 -31.58 8.75 5.18
N ALA A 1010 -32.39 8.88 4.14
CA ALA A 1010 -32.68 10.12 3.43
C ALA A 1010 -33.39 11.18 4.29
N THR A 1011 -34.22 10.74 5.22
CA THR A 1011 -34.97 11.63 6.13
C THR A 1011 -34.21 12.00 7.40
N GLY A 1012 -33.01 11.43 7.62
CA GLY A 1012 -32.21 11.72 8.81
C GLY A 1012 -32.83 11.22 10.12
N ALA A 1013 -33.59 10.12 10.07
CA ALA A 1013 -34.22 9.54 11.26
C ALA A 1013 -33.21 9.29 12.39
N LYS A 1014 -33.54 9.74 13.62
CA LYS A 1014 -32.70 9.62 14.81
C LYS A 1014 -32.77 8.22 15.43
N ALA A 1015 -32.37 7.19 14.67
CA ALA A 1015 -32.28 5.81 15.15
C ALA A 1015 -31.12 5.06 14.48
N SER A 1016 -30.50 4.13 15.20
CA SER A 1016 -29.55 3.19 14.59
C SER A 1016 -30.34 2.14 13.78
N LEU A 1017 -29.79 1.72 12.65
CA LEU A 1017 -30.45 0.82 11.70
C LEU A 1017 -29.78 -0.55 11.70
N PHE A 1018 -30.57 -1.63 11.70
CA PHE A 1018 -30.10 -3.00 11.57
C PHE A 1018 -30.79 -3.64 10.37
N ILE A 1019 -30.04 -3.90 9.32
CA ILE A 1019 -30.55 -4.34 8.02
C ILE A 1019 -30.25 -5.82 7.84
N LEU A 1020 -31.27 -6.62 7.60
CA LEU A 1020 -31.17 -8.07 7.50
C LEU A 1020 -31.46 -8.58 6.08
N GLN A 1021 -30.72 -9.60 5.66
CA GLN A 1021 -30.98 -10.35 4.44
C GLN A 1021 -30.90 -11.86 4.69
N ALA A 1022 -31.92 -12.59 4.23
CA ALA A 1022 -32.03 -14.03 4.39
C ALA A 1022 -31.24 -14.82 3.34
N SER A 1023 -30.54 -15.88 3.80
CA SER A 1023 -29.82 -16.85 2.95
C SER A 1023 -30.76 -17.64 2.04
N GLU A 1024 -30.26 -18.11 0.88
CA GLU A 1024 -31.04 -18.91 -0.06
C GLU A 1024 -31.42 -20.31 0.46
N ASN A 1025 -30.67 -20.85 1.43
CA ASN A 1025 -30.76 -22.26 1.85
C ASN A 1025 -31.95 -22.64 2.76
N VAL A 1026 -33.01 -21.81 2.87
CA VAL A 1026 -34.15 -22.08 3.79
C VAL A 1026 -35.39 -22.61 3.06
N GLY A 1027 -35.29 -23.14 1.84
CA GLY A 1027 -36.51 -23.66 1.20
C GLY A 1027 -36.41 -24.42 -0.13
N ASP A 1028 -35.36 -25.21 -0.36
CA ASP A 1028 -35.32 -26.15 -1.50
C ASP A 1028 -35.28 -27.64 -1.10
N ASP A 1029 -35.49 -27.96 0.18
CA ASP A 1029 -35.72 -29.34 0.66
C ASP A 1029 -37.10 -29.50 1.30
#